data_AF-A0A428UBM4-F1
#
_entry.id   AF-A0A428UBM4-F1
#
_cell.length_a   1.000
_cell.length_b   1.000
_cell.length_c   1.000
_cell.angle_alpha   90.00
_cell.angle_beta   90.00
_cell.angle_gamma   90.00
#
_symmetry.space_group_name_H-M   'P 1'
#
loop_
_entity.id
_entity.type
_entity.pdbx_description
1 polymer ?
#
loop_
_entity_poly.entity_id
_entity_poly.type
_entity_poly.pdbx_seq_one_letter_code
_entity_poly.pdbx_strand_id
1 'polypeptide(L)'
;MLQYDGNTTGMIPGILPGPPTEFKGDYYWWEGGAMMGTYIDYWKLTGDSSYNHVIMEGMLHQTGDGHDYMPENHTASLGNDDQGFWGMSAMLAAENKFPNPPEDKAQWLALAQAVWTTQAHPNRHDKECNGGLRWQIPFTNAGYNYKNTIANGCFFNIGARLARYTGNSTYAKYAEETWDWLWDVQYIDHENWRVYDGGHVEKNCTDINKATFSYNAAILLQGAAFMYNYTNGSEIWETRVNNLTDSLLKNFFPKGIAWEIPCEGRKGACSTDMLSFKGYVHRWLAVVTQIVPQLKEKILPVLQTSAEAAVKQCTGGKSGRACGFYWSDGVFVDPAVDETSGAGEQMSVLAAVSSLLIEDAEPPVTNRTGGISKGDPDAGKESHDMPEPDPITQADKAGAGVLTFLILSSALGTLRLLLDLLIASIALLFAVFGFLVYRSHGKPADPGSTGLKLFQAAQFAPTVFPVLFAAIAGGSIKSIASWRIQTKQGATLGLVEQCLGSQTLVRAFTTQITMRALNFFGIFIICLWSLSPLGSQASLRVISIIPSYPSTSTPLTAHNTTVGYGYGNANGIATAITSVAGSTIASMLAASFLAGRNQDLWGNIRFPAIEPLGKQGDKGWFKVPEVTNLTYPSLVGTPISNLPGSGNTSFILPGSYLSISCPVFERSDQSELTNYTATAYPVPNNDYDNCVWASNRGGTQWMMAISMTCGHTKPVAPNTTRNARKLIWESRPVALNDVFTRAECSLTTAFIDVNVSCTGSSSGSVCNPSVVRHSPKPTFHYNWTVFDIGFPHDARSVPQILADLFPSAQLSGGTQPVLNYLTQPYNILSKTLQHIPLHTIDRNVFELRLAQLLNTVLYIGINQQAFTGGFNTSAPGMQQTSLINITGTNYVREEIIHCDEKWLAVLLLASLTAFILALAGAYLRVITLAPDLLGSSSLALLHNKVGGIPSFFDLVFRNMD
;
A
#
# COMPACT_ATOMS: atom_id res chain seq x y z
N MET A 1 -8.12 -5.08 3.29
CA MET A 1 -6.78 -5.71 3.37
C MET A 1 -6.04 -5.74 2.04
N LEU A 2 -6.66 -6.05 0.89
CA LEU A 2 -5.94 -5.98 -0.41
C LEU A 2 -5.43 -4.57 -0.77
N GLN A 3 -6.09 -3.54 -0.28
CA GLN A 3 -5.68 -2.13 -0.42
C GLN A 3 -4.54 -1.73 0.54
N TYR A 4 -4.12 -2.62 1.43
CA TYR A 4 -3.12 -2.36 2.45
C TYR A 4 -1.85 -3.15 2.14
N ASP A 5 -0.75 -2.43 1.96
CA ASP A 5 0.57 -2.99 1.66
C ASP A 5 1.56 -2.80 2.81
N GLY A 6 1.17 -2.14 3.92
CA GLY A 6 2.03 -1.80 5.04
C GLY A 6 2.69 -3.00 5.76
N ASN A 7 2.17 -4.23 5.61
CA ASN A 7 2.81 -5.44 6.13
C ASN A 7 3.77 -6.12 5.12
N THR A 8 3.99 -5.52 3.96
CA THR A 8 4.96 -6.00 2.98
C THR A 8 6.31 -5.35 3.21
N THR A 9 7.39 -6.06 2.90
CA THR A 9 8.75 -5.58 3.16
C THR A 9 9.05 -4.29 2.40
N GLY A 10 9.50 -3.26 3.13
CA GLY A 10 9.84 -1.94 2.57
C GLY A 10 8.69 -0.94 2.58
N MET A 11 7.49 -1.36 2.98
CA MET A 11 6.35 -0.46 3.21
C MET A 11 6.27 -0.04 4.68
N ILE A 12 5.36 0.89 4.98
CA ILE A 12 5.18 1.46 6.33
C ILE A 12 3.94 0.84 6.96
N PRO A 13 4.05 0.07 8.06
CA PRO A 13 2.90 -0.47 8.76
C PRO A 13 1.97 0.62 9.28
N GLY A 14 0.66 0.37 9.22
CA GLY A 14 -0.36 1.24 9.82
C GLY A 14 -0.98 2.26 8.87
N ILE A 15 -0.43 2.47 7.67
CA ILE A 15 -0.98 3.43 6.70
C ILE A 15 -1.47 2.73 5.43
N LEU A 16 -2.52 3.28 4.82
CA LEU A 16 -2.90 2.99 3.44
C LEU A 16 -1.98 3.74 2.47
N PRO A 17 -1.94 3.37 1.17
CA PRO A 17 -1.11 4.07 0.19
C PRO A 17 -1.40 5.57 0.13
N GLY A 18 -0.40 6.39 0.44
CA GLY A 18 -0.53 7.84 0.54
C GLY A 18 0.68 8.50 1.21
N PRO A 19 0.64 9.83 1.45
CA PRO A 19 -0.49 10.72 1.17
C PRO A 19 -0.57 11.19 -0.30
N PRO A 20 -1.74 11.71 -0.75
CA PRO A 20 -1.90 12.28 -2.10
C PRO A 20 -0.94 13.43 -2.40
N THR A 21 -0.59 14.21 -1.39
CA THR A 21 0.35 15.33 -1.48
C THR A 21 1.75 14.91 -1.92
N GLU A 22 2.10 13.64 -1.73
CA GLU A 22 3.39 13.04 -2.12
C GLU A 22 3.26 12.12 -3.35
N PHE A 23 2.09 12.05 -3.98
CA PHE A 23 1.79 11.15 -5.09
C PHE A 23 2.05 9.66 -4.76
N LYS A 24 1.88 9.28 -3.49
CA LYS A 24 2.10 7.91 -2.99
C LYS A 24 0.84 7.05 -2.92
N GLY A 25 -0.33 7.67 -3.15
CA GLY A 25 -1.64 7.02 -3.14
C GLY A 25 -2.72 8.00 -2.69
N ASP A 26 -3.92 7.50 -2.40
CA ASP A 26 -5.13 8.32 -2.29
C ASP A 26 -5.46 8.74 -0.85
N TYR A 27 -4.81 8.14 0.15
CA TYR A 27 -5.30 8.14 1.55
C TYR A 27 -4.37 8.93 2.50
N TYR A 28 -4.96 9.66 3.44
CA TYR A 28 -4.21 10.35 4.50
C TYR A 28 -3.92 9.41 5.68
N TRP A 29 -2.99 9.83 6.54
CA TRP A 29 -2.48 9.03 7.66
C TRP A 29 -3.59 8.58 8.64
N TRP A 30 -4.55 9.46 8.94
CA TRP A 30 -5.65 9.16 9.87
C TRP A 30 -6.56 8.02 9.41
N GLU A 31 -6.74 7.85 8.08
CA GLU A 31 -7.57 6.78 7.53
C GLU A 31 -6.93 5.40 7.74
N GLY A 32 -5.59 5.34 7.85
CA GLY A 32 -4.87 4.17 8.37
C GLY A 32 -5.32 3.80 9.78
N GLY A 33 -5.40 4.79 10.68
CA GLY A 33 -5.90 4.60 12.05
C GLY A 33 -7.34 4.11 12.07
N ALA A 34 -8.21 4.68 11.23
CA ALA A 34 -9.59 4.25 11.08
C ALA A 34 -9.73 2.82 10.53
N MET A 35 -8.85 2.42 9.60
CA MET A 35 -8.73 1.04 9.13
C MET A 35 -8.36 0.10 10.27
N MET A 36 -7.35 0.44 11.09
CA MET A 36 -6.97 -0.37 12.25
C MET A 36 -8.17 -0.57 13.20
N GLY A 37 -8.88 0.50 13.54
CA GLY A 37 -10.09 0.45 14.35
C GLY A 37 -11.18 -0.47 13.76
N THR A 38 -11.38 -0.43 12.44
CA THR A 38 -12.36 -1.28 11.75
C THR A 38 -12.01 -2.76 11.87
N TYR A 39 -10.73 -3.13 11.79
CA TYR A 39 -10.31 -4.53 11.91
C TYR A 39 -10.33 -5.05 13.36
N ILE A 40 -10.18 -4.17 14.36
CA ILE A 40 -10.37 -4.53 15.77
C ILE A 40 -11.83 -4.90 16.04
N ASP A 41 -12.78 -4.12 15.50
CA ASP A 41 -14.21 -4.45 15.56
C ASP A 41 -14.53 -5.72 14.77
N TYR A 42 -13.98 -5.87 13.56
CA TYR A 42 -14.15 -7.09 12.77
C TYR A 42 -13.76 -8.34 13.56
N TRP A 43 -12.57 -8.35 14.18
CA TRP A 43 -12.13 -9.47 15.01
C TRP A 43 -13.09 -9.71 16.17
N LYS A 44 -13.51 -8.64 16.87
CA LYS A 44 -14.42 -8.73 18.01
C LYS A 44 -15.78 -9.33 17.62
N LEU A 45 -16.34 -8.90 16.49
CA LEU A 45 -17.68 -9.24 16.03
C LEU A 45 -17.74 -10.62 15.36
N THR A 46 -16.65 -11.06 14.73
CA THR A 46 -16.61 -12.32 13.97
C THR A 46 -15.85 -13.45 14.68
N GLY A 47 -14.96 -13.12 15.60
CA GLY A 47 -13.99 -14.05 16.20
C GLY A 47 -12.79 -14.39 15.29
N ASP A 48 -12.71 -13.85 14.07
CA ASP A 48 -11.61 -14.11 13.15
C ASP A 48 -10.36 -13.30 13.49
N SER A 49 -9.32 -14.00 13.97
CA SER A 49 -8.05 -13.40 14.40
C SER A 49 -6.98 -13.31 13.31
N SER A 50 -7.32 -13.63 12.06
CA SER A 50 -6.35 -13.74 10.94
C SER A 50 -5.48 -12.49 10.76
N TYR A 51 -6.04 -11.29 11.01
CA TYR A 51 -5.36 -10.02 10.79
C TYR A 51 -4.80 -9.36 12.05
N ASN A 52 -5.02 -9.93 13.24
CA ASN A 52 -4.68 -9.26 14.50
C ASN A 52 -3.21 -8.86 14.60
N HIS A 53 -2.30 -9.71 14.12
CA HIS A 53 -0.86 -9.40 14.11
C HIS A 53 -0.52 -8.20 13.22
N VAL A 54 -1.14 -8.09 12.03
CA VAL A 54 -0.96 -6.97 11.10
C VAL A 54 -1.46 -5.67 11.71
N ILE A 55 -2.62 -5.72 12.36
CA ILE A 55 -3.23 -4.54 12.98
C ILE A 55 -2.42 -4.08 14.20
N MET A 56 -1.97 -5.02 15.03
CA MET A 56 -1.09 -4.71 16.16
C MET A 56 0.20 -4.04 15.69
N GLU A 57 0.85 -4.59 14.67
CA GLU A 57 2.07 -4.02 14.08
C GLU A 57 1.81 -2.60 13.56
N GLY A 58 0.74 -2.39 12.78
CA GLY A 58 0.40 -1.08 12.24
C GLY A 58 0.10 -0.04 13.32
N MET A 59 -0.67 -0.41 14.35
CA MET A 59 -0.97 0.50 15.47
C MET A 59 0.25 0.87 16.30
N LEU A 60 1.17 -0.07 16.53
CA LEU A 60 2.39 0.17 17.29
C LEU A 60 3.44 0.95 16.51
N HIS A 61 3.46 0.82 15.18
CA HIS A 61 4.40 1.55 14.33
C HIS A 61 4.11 3.06 14.31
N GLN A 62 2.84 3.45 14.47
CA GLN A 62 2.39 4.83 14.30
C GLN A 62 2.36 5.64 15.62
N THR A 63 2.81 5.08 16.75
CA THR A 63 2.67 5.74 18.06
C THR A 63 3.54 6.98 18.23
N GLY A 64 4.58 7.16 17.41
CA GLY A 64 5.63 8.15 17.63
C GLY A 64 6.52 7.80 18.84
N ASP A 65 7.59 8.58 19.01
CA ASP A 65 8.56 8.40 20.10
C ASP A 65 7.96 8.73 21.48
N GLY A 66 6.99 9.65 21.53
CA GLY A 66 6.25 10.01 22.74
C GLY A 66 5.11 9.06 23.11
N HIS A 67 4.86 8.01 22.31
CA HIS A 67 3.75 7.06 22.49
C HIS A 67 2.37 7.73 22.64
N ASP A 68 2.08 8.69 21.77
CA ASP A 68 0.95 9.61 21.84
C ASP A 68 0.24 9.82 20.49
N TYR A 69 0.65 9.06 19.46
CA TYR A 69 0.19 9.21 18.08
C TYR A 69 0.51 10.59 17.49
N MET A 70 1.66 11.16 17.84
CA MET A 70 2.21 12.37 17.22
C MET A 70 3.58 12.10 16.56
N PRO A 71 3.69 11.16 15.60
CA PRO A 71 4.95 10.89 14.92
C PRO A 71 5.43 12.10 14.10
N GLU A 72 6.68 12.53 14.29
CA GLU A 72 7.24 13.74 13.67
C GLU A 72 7.13 13.76 12.14
N ASN A 73 7.28 12.58 11.50
CA ASN A 73 7.16 12.42 10.05
C ASN A 73 5.79 12.83 9.49
N HIS A 74 4.75 12.87 10.32
CA HIS A 74 3.37 13.19 9.93
C HIS A 74 2.90 14.56 10.44
N THR A 75 3.82 15.45 10.87
CA THR A 75 3.50 16.80 11.38
C THR A 75 2.61 17.63 10.43
N ALA A 76 2.81 17.48 9.12
CA ALA A 76 2.03 18.21 8.11
C ALA A 76 0.55 17.79 8.03
N SER A 77 0.20 16.60 8.52
CA SER A 77 -1.17 16.06 8.59
C SER A 77 -1.64 15.87 10.03
N LEU A 78 -1.06 16.58 11.00
CA LEU A 78 -1.32 16.36 12.42
C LEU A 78 -2.43 17.28 12.95
N GLY A 79 -3.69 16.92 12.65
CA GLY A 79 -4.87 17.45 13.31
C GLY A 79 -5.20 16.74 14.62
N ASN A 80 -6.00 17.40 15.48
CA ASN A 80 -6.54 16.79 16.69
C ASN A 80 -7.50 15.65 16.36
N ASP A 81 -8.22 15.75 15.25
CA ASP A 81 -9.02 14.67 14.67
C ASP A 81 -8.15 13.53 14.15
N ASP A 82 -7.08 13.81 13.39
CA ASP A 82 -6.14 12.78 12.90
C ASP A 82 -5.58 11.95 14.07
N GLN A 83 -5.01 12.64 15.08
CA GLN A 83 -4.52 12.02 16.31
C GLN A 83 -5.65 11.29 17.07
N GLY A 84 -6.84 11.89 17.09
CA GLY A 84 -8.04 11.38 17.74
C GLY A 84 -8.50 10.02 17.17
N PHE A 85 -8.46 9.81 15.85
CA PHE A 85 -8.86 8.54 15.23
C PHE A 85 -7.94 7.38 15.65
N TRP A 86 -6.64 7.62 15.79
CA TRP A 86 -5.70 6.65 16.34
C TRP A 86 -5.96 6.38 17.82
N GLY A 87 -6.15 7.44 18.63
CA GLY A 87 -6.52 7.33 20.04
C GLY A 87 -7.82 6.56 20.27
N MET A 88 -8.84 6.80 19.44
CA MET A 88 -10.12 6.07 19.48
C MET A 88 -9.97 4.59 19.12
N SER A 89 -9.05 4.26 18.20
CA SER A 89 -8.74 2.87 17.83
C SER A 89 -7.98 2.15 18.95
N ALA A 90 -7.06 2.84 19.63
CA ALA A 90 -6.42 2.31 20.84
C ALA A 90 -7.42 2.13 22.00
N MET A 91 -8.33 3.09 22.21
CA MET A 91 -9.40 2.96 23.17
C MET A 91 -10.31 1.75 22.85
N LEU A 92 -10.58 1.52 21.56
CA LEU A 92 -11.38 0.40 21.09
C LEU A 92 -10.67 -0.95 21.32
N ALA A 93 -9.35 -1.01 21.10
CA ALA A 93 -8.55 -2.18 21.42
C ALA A 93 -8.65 -2.56 22.91
N ALA A 94 -8.61 -1.57 23.80
CA ALA A 94 -8.79 -1.79 25.24
C ALA A 94 -10.22 -2.29 25.57
N GLU A 95 -11.25 -1.66 25.00
CA GLU A 95 -12.67 -2.02 25.18
C GLU A 95 -13.03 -3.41 24.65
N ASN A 96 -12.41 -3.83 23.55
CA ASN A 96 -12.70 -5.10 22.89
C ASN A 96 -11.84 -6.26 23.41
N LYS A 97 -10.91 -6.01 24.33
CA LYS A 97 -9.88 -6.98 24.78
C LYS A 97 -9.02 -7.47 23.63
N PHE A 98 -8.70 -6.59 22.68
CA PHE A 98 -7.74 -6.92 21.63
C PHE A 98 -6.42 -7.37 22.26
N PRO A 99 -5.69 -8.35 21.68
CA PRO A 99 -4.46 -8.84 22.27
C PRO A 99 -3.52 -7.70 22.67
N ASN A 100 -3.00 -7.75 23.89
CA ASN A 100 -2.11 -6.70 24.39
C ASN A 100 -0.80 -6.69 23.58
N PRO A 101 -0.17 -5.52 23.40
CA PRO A 101 1.20 -5.42 22.93
C PRO A 101 2.17 -6.14 23.87
N PRO A 102 3.39 -6.46 23.41
CA PRO A 102 4.49 -6.87 24.28
C PRO A 102 4.66 -5.94 25.49
N GLU A 103 5.14 -6.48 26.62
CA GLU A 103 5.21 -5.72 27.88
C GLU A 103 6.13 -4.49 27.82
N ASP A 104 7.11 -4.48 26.91
CA ASP A 104 8.02 -3.37 26.65
C ASP A 104 7.45 -2.29 25.70
N LYS A 105 6.23 -2.48 25.21
CA LYS A 105 5.54 -1.54 24.30
C LYS A 105 4.37 -0.86 24.99
N ALA A 106 4.05 0.35 24.53
CA ALA A 106 2.91 1.13 25.00
C ALA A 106 1.61 0.32 24.84
N GLN A 107 0.82 0.27 25.91
CA GLN A 107 -0.42 -0.51 25.97
C GLN A 107 -1.60 0.31 25.43
N TRP A 108 -2.67 -0.36 24.98
CA TRP A 108 -3.80 0.29 24.30
C TRP A 108 -4.48 1.40 25.10
N LEU A 109 -4.76 1.14 26.38
CA LEU A 109 -5.33 2.13 27.29
C LEU A 109 -4.35 3.30 27.53
N ALA A 110 -3.06 3.02 27.70
CA ALA A 110 -2.04 4.06 27.87
C ALA A 110 -1.94 4.97 26.64
N LEU A 111 -2.00 4.41 25.42
CA LEU A 111 -2.02 5.18 24.17
C LEU A 111 -3.26 6.08 24.06
N ALA A 112 -4.44 5.56 24.41
CA ALA A 112 -5.67 6.36 24.45
C ALA A 112 -5.60 7.48 25.51
N GLN A 113 -5.01 7.21 26.67
CA GLN A 113 -4.75 8.21 27.70
C GLN A 113 -3.76 9.27 27.22
N ALA A 114 -2.69 8.89 26.52
CA ALA A 114 -1.70 9.83 25.99
C ALA A 114 -2.32 10.82 25.00
N VAL A 115 -3.10 10.32 24.03
CA VAL A 115 -3.85 11.18 23.09
C VAL A 115 -4.77 12.13 23.85
N TRP A 116 -5.55 11.63 24.81
CA TRP A 116 -6.44 12.49 25.59
C TRP A 116 -5.67 13.52 26.41
N THR A 117 -4.56 13.15 27.05
CA THR A 117 -3.75 14.06 27.88
C THR A 117 -3.15 15.19 27.05
N THR A 118 -2.59 14.87 25.87
CA THR A 118 -2.05 15.89 24.96
C THR A 118 -3.15 16.79 24.41
N GLN A 119 -4.34 16.26 24.10
CA GLN A 119 -5.50 17.06 23.71
C GLN A 119 -6.06 17.93 24.85
N ALA A 120 -5.96 17.47 26.10
CA ALA A 120 -6.34 18.25 27.28
C ALA A 120 -5.27 19.29 27.67
N HIS A 121 -4.11 19.32 27.01
CA HIS A 121 -3.02 20.20 27.36
C HIS A 121 -3.43 21.68 27.24
N PRO A 122 -3.12 22.56 28.23
CA PRO A 122 -3.61 23.94 28.25
C PRO A 122 -3.28 24.76 27.00
N ASN A 123 -2.19 24.45 26.29
CA ASN A 123 -1.82 25.17 25.07
C ASN A 123 -2.81 24.94 23.90
N ARG A 124 -3.60 23.86 23.94
CA ARG A 124 -4.64 23.57 22.94
C ARG A 124 -6.00 24.15 23.30
N HIS A 125 -6.15 24.71 24.51
CA HIS A 125 -7.39 25.29 25.04
C HIS A 125 -7.22 26.80 25.29
N ASP A 126 -7.15 27.58 24.21
CA ASP A 126 -7.12 29.04 24.30
C ASP A 126 -8.50 29.66 24.61
N LYS A 127 -8.52 30.99 24.79
CA LYS A 127 -9.75 31.73 25.12
C LYS A 127 -10.61 32.11 23.91
N GLU A 128 -10.15 31.84 22.69
CA GLU A 128 -10.89 32.22 21.48
C GLU A 128 -12.13 31.33 21.35
N CYS A 129 -13.26 31.92 20.95
CA CYS A 129 -14.57 31.26 20.97
C CYS A 129 -14.96 30.66 22.34
N ASN A 130 -14.47 31.24 23.44
CA ASN A 130 -14.68 30.76 24.82
C ASN A 130 -14.15 29.33 25.10
N GLY A 131 -13.19 28.85 24.32
CA GLY A 131 -12.63 27.50 24.47
C GLY A 131 -12.72 26.68 23.19
N GLY A 132 -12.69 25.36 23.33
CA GLY A 132 -12.74 24.41 22.23
C GLY A 132 -11.41 24.23 21.51
N LEU A 133 -11.18 23.00 21.04
CA LEU A 133 -10.01 22.63 20.27
C LEU A 133 -10.07 23.22 18.87
N ARG A 134 -8.90 23.64 18.39
CA ARG A 134 -8.65 23.91 16.97
C ARG A 134 -8.55 22.61 16.20
N TRP A 135 -8.78 22.67 14.90
CA TRP A 135 -8.61 21.52 14.02
C TRP A 135 -7.16 21.02 14.06
N GLN A 136 -6.21 21.89 13.76
CA GLN A 136 -4.79 21.55 13.67
C GLN A 136 -4.08 21.62 15.03
N ILE A 137 -3.05 20.78 15.23
CA ILE A 137 -2.16 20.86 16.40
C ILE A 137 -1.03 21.89 16.16
N PRO A 138 -0.23 21.81 15.07
CA PRO A 138 0.79 22.81 14.80
C PRO A 138 0.16 24.15 14.40
N PHE A 139 0.59 25.25 15.04
CA PHE A 139 0.05 26.58 14.77
C PHE A 139 0.33 27.10 13.34
N THR A 140 1.33 26.53 12.66
CA THR A 140 1.68 26.87 11.27
C THR A 140 0.87 26.11 10.22
N ASN A 141 0.11 25.09 10.61
CA ASN A 141 -0.69 24.31 9.66
C ASN A 141 -1.91 25.12 9.19
N ALA A 142 -2.24 24.96 7.91
CA ALA A 142 -3.46 25.52 7.35
C ALA A 142 -4.68 24.90 8.05
N GLY A 143 -5.61 25.75 8.52
CA GLY A 143 -6.77 25.30 9.30
C GLY A 143 -6.60 25.42 10.82
N TYR A 144 -5.45 25.86 11.34
CA TYR A 144 -5.30 26.14 12.78
C TYR A 144 -6.29 27.20 13.30
N ASN A 145 -6.72 28.12 12.45
CA ASN A 145 -7.74 29.12 12.77
C ASN A 145 -9.19 28.57 12.77
N TYR A 146 -9.41 27.33 12.35
CA TYR A 146 -10.72 26.69 12.30
C TYR A 146 -10.92 25.81 13.54
N LYS A 147 -11.97 26.09 14.33
CA LYS A 147 -12.40 25.21 15.44
C LYS A 147 -13.58 24.38 14.95
N ASN A 148 -13.36 23.10 14.75
CA ASN A 148 -14.32 22.20 14.12
C ASN A 148 -14.91 21.18 15.09
N THR A 149 -16.05 20.62 14.71
CA THR A 149 -16.78 19.65 15.51
C THR A 149 -16.02 18.34 15.64
N ILE A 150 -15.31 17.89 14.60
CA ILE A 150 -14.65 16.57 14.64
C ILE A 150 -13.49 16.51 15.63
N ALA A 151 -12.62 17.54 15.73
CA ALA A 151 -11.54 17.56 16.72
C ALA A 151 -12.09 17.49 18.15
N ASN A 152 -13.09 18.32 18.44
CA ASN A 152 -13.78 18.34 19.73
C ASN A 152 -14.58 17.06 19.98
N GLY A 153 -15.18 16.47 18.94
CA GLY A 153 -15.91 15.21 18.99
C GLY A 153 -15.02 14.02 19.33
N CYS A 154 -13.81 13.95 18.75
CA CYS A 154 -12.79 12.95 19.11
C CYS A 154 -12.39 13.07 20.58
N PHE A 155 -12.04 14.28 21.03
CA PHE A 155 -11.66 14.54 22.42
C PHE A 155 -12.79 14.18 23.41
N PHE A 156 -14.02 14.60 23.10
CA PHE A 156 -15.22 14.27 23.85
C PHE A 156 -15.46 12.75 23.91
N ASN A 157 -15.37 12.05 22.78
CA ASN A 157 -15.61 10.61 22.68
C ASN A 157 -14.59 9.81 23.48
N ILE A 158 -13.29 10.13 23.34
CA ILE A 158 -12.22 9.49 24.10
C ILE A 158 -12.40 9.77 25.60
N GLY A 159 -12.72 11.02 25.99
CA GLY A 159 -12.99 11.39 27.38
C GLY A 159 -14.14 10.60 28.00
N ALA A 160 -15.28 10.50 27.31
CA ALA A 160 -16.44 9.73 27.77
C ALA A 160 -16.13 8.22 27.93
N ARG A 161 -15.37 7.65 26.99
CA ARG A 161 -14.96 6.25 27.00
C ARG A 161 -13.94 5.95 28.10
N LEU A 162 -12.95 6.82 28.29
CA LEU A 162 -11.98 6.75 29.40
C LEU A 162 -12.68 6.88 30.76
N ALA A 163 -13.67 7.77 30.88
CA ALA A 163 -14.47 7.89 32.11
C ALA A 163 -15.17 6.56 32.45
N ARG A 164 -15.85 5.96 31.47
CA ARG A 164 -16.51 4.65 31.66
C ARG A 164 -15.52 3.52 31.94
N TYR A 165 -14.43 3.46 31.19
CA TYR A 165 -13.45 2.37 31.31
C TYR A 165 -12.71 2.41 32.65
N THR A 166 -12.29 3.61 33.08
CA THR A 166 -11.42 3.80 34.26
C THR A 166 -12.18 4.09 35.55
N GLY A 167 -13.37 4.70 35.45
CA GLY A 167 -14.11 5.25 36.58
C GLY A 167 -13.64 6.64 37.03
N ASN A 168 -12.65 7.25 36.36
CA ASN A 168 -12.11 8.56 36.75
C ASN A 168 -13.01 9.70 36.25
N SER A 169 -13.53 10.49 37.20
CA SER A 169 -14.46 11.60 36.94
C SER A 169 -13.83 12.79 36.22
N THR A 170 -12.50 12.90 36.19
CA THR A 170 -11.81 13.98 35.46
C THR A 170 -12.10 13.90 33.97
N TYR A 171 -12.05 12.69 33.39
CA TYR A 171 -12.38 12.49 31.98
C TYR A 171 -13.84 12.88 31.68
N ALA A 172 -14.76 12.52 32.56
CA ALA A 172 -16.18 12.87 32.44
C ALA A 172 -16.40 14.38 32.49
N LYS A 173 -15.68 15.10 33.36
CA LYS A 173 -15.76 16.55 33.48
C LYS A 173 -15.35 17.24 32.17
N TYR A 174 -14.22 16.87 31.58
CA TYR A 174 -13.80 17.45 30.29
C TYR A 174 -14.76 17.07 29.15
N ALA A 175 -15.36 15.88 29.20
CA ALA A 175 -16.39 15.49 28.24
C ALA A 175 -17.65 16.37 28.37
N GLU A 176 -18.09 16.67 29.59
CA GLU A 176 -19.19 17.62 29.86
C GLU A 176 -18.85 19.03 29.35
N GLU A 177 -17.67 19.57 29.70
CA GLU A 177 -17.23 20.90 29.27
C GLU A 177 -17.14 21.01 27.73
N THR A 178 -16.66 19.95 27.06
CA THR A 178 -16.56 19.92 25.59
C THR A 178 -17.94 19.86 24.95
N TRP A 179 -18.86 19.06 25.49
CA TRP A 179 -20.24 19.02 25.02
C TRP A 179 -20.91 20.38 25.17
N ASP A 180 -20.81 20.98 26.35
CA ASP A 180 -21.45 22.26 26.65
C ASP A 180 -20.89 23.36 25.74
N TRP A 181 -19.58 23.34 25.44
CA TRP A 181 -18.98 24.22 24.45
C TRP A 181 -19.56 24.03 23.03
N LEU A 182 -19.67 22.79 22.54
CA LEU A 182 -20.26 22.49 21.22
C LEU A 182 -21.73 22.92 21.12
N TRP A 183 -22.46 22.84 22.23
CA TRP A 183 -23.83 23.33 22.35
C TRP A 183 -23.87 24.87 22.33
N ASP A 184 -23.05 25.53 23.15
CA ASP A 184 -23.04 26.98 23.32
C ASP A 184 -22.60 27.73 22.05
N VAL A 185 -21.63 27.18 21.30
CA VAL A 185 -21.19 27.73 20.01
C VAL A 185 -22.17 27.41 18.87
N GLN A 186 -23.26 26.68 19.14
CA GLN A 186 -24.31 26.30 18.20
C GLN A 186 -23.84 25.43 17.03
N TYR A 187 -22.77 24.66 17.23
CA TYR A 187 -22.42 23.60 16.27
C TYR A 187 -23.42 22.44 16.35
N ILE A 188 -24.03 22.25 17.52
CA ILE A 188 -25.26 21.47 17.66
C ILE A 188 -26.44 22.44 17.60
N ASP A 189 -27.29 22.29 16.60
CA ASP A 189 -28.48 23.11 16.41
C ASP A 189 -29.51 22.83 17.53
N HIS A 190 -29.95 23.88 18.23
CA HIS A 190 -30.82 23.73 19.41
C HIS A 190 -32.25 23.31 19.07
N GLU A 191 -32.69 23.48 17.82
CA GLU A 191 -34.05 23.14 17.41
C GLU A 191 -34.11 21.75 16.77
N ASN A 192 -33.23 21.49 15.81
CA ASN A 192 -33.30 20.29 14.97
C ASN A 192 -32.18 19.28 15.25
N TRP A 193 -31.28 19.57 16.18
CA TRP A 193 -30.19 18.68 16.60
C TRP A 193 -29.28 18.26 15.44
N ARG A 194 -29.18 19.06 14.38
CA ARG A 194 -28.15 18.89 13.35
C ARG A 194 -26.80 19.28 13.93
N VAL A 195 -25.79 18.55 13.50
CA VAL A 195 -24.41 18.78 13.91
C VAL A 195 -23.66 19.36 12.72
N TYR A 196 -23.27 20.62 12.84
CA TYR A 196 -22.54 21.40 11.85
C TYR A 196 -21.03 21.18 11.96
N ASP A 197 -20.27 21.64 10.97
CA ASP A 197 -18.87 21.28 10.80
C ASP A 197 -17.90 22.10 11.65
N GLY A 198 -18.14 23.41 11.81
CA GLY A 198 -17.24 24.28 12.58
C GLY A 198 -17.37 25.77 12.23
N GLY A 199 -16.39 26.55 12.68
CA GLY A 199 -16.31 28.01 12.51
C GLY A 199 -14.90 28.53 12.79
N HIS A 200 -14.63 29.78 12.41
CA HIS A 200 -13.30 30.37 12.49
C HIS A 200 -13.14 31.31 13.68
N VAL A 201 -11.95 31.31 14.27
CA VAL A 201 -11.65 32.14 15.45
C VAL A 201 -11.73 33.65 15.17
N GLU A 202 -11.41 34.08 13.95
CA GLU A 202 -11.46 35.50 13.54
C GLU A 202 -12.89 36.05 13.52
N LYS A 203 -13.89 35.17 13.54
CA LYS A 203 -15.32 35.47 13.60
C LYS A 203 -15.96 35.01 14.91
N ASN A 204 -15.15 34.74 15.94
CA ASN A 204 -15.61 34.15 17.21
C ASN A 204 -16.46 32.89 16.97
N CYS A 205 -16.13 32.09 15.96
CA CYS A 205 -16.82 30.86 15.57
C CYS A 205 -18.29 31.04 15.15
N THR A 206 -18.72 32.28 14.88
CA THR A 206 -20.11 32.59 14.49
C THR A 206 -20.39 32.37 13.00
N ASP A 207 -19.34 32.23 12.18
CA ASP A 207 -19.41 31.91 10.76
C ASP A 207 -19.56 30.39 10.52
N ILE A 208 -20.61 29.83 11.13
CA ILE A 208 -20.83 28.38 11.20
C ILE A 208 -20.94 27.78 9.79
N ASN A 209 -20.03 26.87 9.46
CA ASN A 209 -20.12 26.01 8.30
C ASN A 209 -21.22 24.96 8.54
N LYS A 210 -22.39 25.18 7.94
CA LYS A 210 -23.56 24.33 8.11
C LYS A 210 -23.54 23.02 7.31
N ALA A 211 -22.39 22.64 6.75
CA ALA A 211 -22.22 21.28 6.24
C ALA A 211 -22.44 20.27 7.38
N THR A 212 -23.25 19.24 7.14
CA THR A 212 -23.56 18.20 8.12
C THR A 212 -23.00 16.88 7.63
N PHE A 213 -21.86 16.47 8.16
CA PHE A 213 -21.25 15.17 7.87
C PHE A 213 -21.75 14.11 8.85
N SER A 214 -21.97 12.89 8.36
CA SER A 214 -22.61 11.83 9.16
C SER A 214 -21.83 11.47 10.43
N TYR A 215 -20.50 11.43 10.32
CA TYR A 215 -19.59 11.06 11.41
C TYR A 215 -19.59 12.06 12.58
N ASN A 216 -19.83 13.36 12.34
CA ASN A 216 -19.89 14.39 13.39
C ASN A 216 -21.08 14.15 14.32
N ALA A 217 -22.24 13.81 13.76
CA ALA A 217 -23.39 13.44 14.59
C ALA A 217 -23.18 12.10 15.30
N ALA A 218 -22.59 11.11 14.60
CA ALA A 218 -22.40 9.77 15.14
C ALA A 218 -21.37 9.72 16.28
N ILE A 219 -20.27 10.46 16.20
CA ILE A 219 -19.22 10.49 17.22
C ILE A 219 -19.71 11.13 18.52
N LEU A 220 -20.51 12.21 18.42
CA LEU A 220 -21.15 12.86 19.56
C LEU A 220 -22.25 11.99 20.17
N LEU A 221 -23.03 11.29 19.35
CA LEU A 221 -24.02 10.34 19.84
C LEU A 221 -23.35 9.20 20.62
N GLN A 222 -22.26 8.64 20.08
CA GLN A 222 -21.51 7.59 20.77
C GLN A 222 -20.94 8.10 22.09
N GLY A 223 -20.26 9.25 22.11
CA GLY A 223 -19.73 9.83 23.37
C GLY A 223 -20.84 10.11 24.39
N ALA A 224 -21.98 10.65 23.95
CA ALA A 224 -23.14 10.90 24.81
C ALA A 224 -23.74 9.60 25.39
N ALA A 225 -23.75 8.52 24.61
CA ALA A 225 -24.17 7.19 25.07
C ALA A 225 -23.23 6.64 26.15
N PHE A 226 -21.91 6.81 25.99
CA PHE A 226 -20.94 6.46 27.03
C PHE A 226 -21.12 7.30 28.30
N MET A 227 -21.40 8.60 28.19
CA MET A 227 -21.70 9.47 29.33
C MET A 227 -23.02 9.09 30.02
N TYR A 228 -24.07 8.78 29.27
CA TYR A 228 -25.34 8.28 29.81
C TYR A 228 -25.13 7.01 30.64
N ASN A 229 -24.34 6.07 30.13
CA ASN A 229 -24.02 4.83 30.84
C ASN A 229 -23.13 5.06 32.07
N TYR A 230 -22.09 5.91 31.95
CA TYR A 230 -21.20 6.26 33.06
C TYR A 230 -21.94 6.97 34.21
N THR A 231 -22.86 7.88 33.87
CA THR A 231 -23.67 8.64 34.83
C THR A 231 -24.88 7.86 35.34
N ASN A 232 -24.97 6.56 35.03
CA ASN A 232 -26.02 5.66 35.48
C ASN A 232 -27.43 6.15 35.13
N GLY A 233 -27.61 6.63 33.89
CA GLY A 233 -28.91 6.99 33.35
C GLY A 233 -29.34 8.43 33.58
N SER A 234 -28.41 9.39 33.56
CA SER A 234 -28.75 10.82 33.72
C SER A 234 -29.74 11.33 32.67
N GLU A 235 -30.81 12.00 33.11
CA GLU A 235 -31.88 12.54 32.25
C GLU A 235 -31.37 13.50 31.17
N ILE A 236 -30.34 14.29 31.49
CA ILE A 236 -29.71 15.21 30.53
C ILE A 236 -29.05 14.42 29.40
N TRP A 237 -28.28 13.39 29.74
CA TRP A 237 -27.60 12.56 28.75
C TRP A 237 -28.59 11.67 27.97
N GLU A 238 -29.68 11.22 28.61
CA GLU A 238 -30.77 10.52 27.94
C GLU A 238 -31.41 11.38 26.83
N THR A 239 -31.71 12.64 27.16
CA THR A 239 -32.29 13.60 26.22
C THR A 239 -31.35 13.84 25.04
N ARG A 240 -30.06 14.04 25.32
CA ARG A 240 -29.01 14.24 24.31
C ARG A 240 -28.90 13.05 23.35
N VAL A 241 -28.87 11.83 23.91
CA VAL A 241 -28.76 10.57 23.15
C VAL A 241 -29.98 10.33 22.27
N ASN A 242 -31.20 10.50 22.80
CA ASN A 242 -32.42 10.32 22.03
C ASN A 242 -32.54 11.35 20.89
N ASN A 243 -32.35 12.63 21.17
CA ASN A 243 -32.52 13.66 20.14
C ASN A 243 -31.45 13.59 19.03
N LEU A 244 -30.19 13.26 19.36
CA LEU A 244 -29.17 13.00 18.36
C LEU A 244 -29.49 11.75 17.53
N THR A 245 -30.00 10.68 18.14
CA THR A 245 -30.43 9.48 17.41
C THR A 245 -31.51 9.82 16.38
N ASP A 246 -32.52 10.58 16.80
CA ASP A 246 -33.66 10.96 15.96
C ASP A 246 -33.22 11.85 14.80
N SER A 247 -32.38 12.85 15.07
CA SER A 247 -31.80 13.72 14.06
C SER A 247 -30.93 12.93 13.08
N LEU A 248 -30.05 12.06 13.57
CA LEU A 248 -29.13 11.30 12.73
C LEU A 248 -29.88 10.35 11.81
N LEU A 249 -30.79 9.53 12.33
CA LEU A 249 -31.58 8.59 11.52
C LEU A 249 -32.44 9.32 10.49
N LYS A 250 -33.03 10.47 10.86
CA LYS A 250 -33.85 11.27 9.95
C LYS A 250 -33.03 11.84 8.78
N ASN A 251 -31.83 12.35 9.04
CA ASN A 251 -31.05 13.08 8.03
C ASN A 251 -30.14 12.13 7.22
N PHE A 252 -29.47 11.17 7.86
CA PHE A 252 -28.44 10.33 7.23
C PHE A 252 -28.89 8.91 6.86
N PHE A 253 -30.12 8.52 7.20
CA PHE A 253 -30.71 7.24 6.76
C PHE A 253 -32.03 7.42 5.99
N PRO A 254 -32.06 8.22 4.91
CA PRO A 254 -33.24 8.31 4.07
C PRO A 254 -33.62 6.93 3.54
N LYS A 255 -34.89 6.52 3.75
CA LYS A 255 -35.39 5.17 3.42
C LYS A 255 -34.65 4.03 4.13
N GLY A 256 -33.99 4.31 5.25
CA GLY A 256 -33.22 3.31 6.01
C GLY A 256 -31.84 2.99 5.42
N ILE A 257 -31.32 3.80 4.49
CA ILE A 257 -30.02 3.56 3.84
C ILE A 257 -29.08 4.72 4.17
N ALA A 258 -27.87 4.42 4.65
CA ALA A 258 -26.87 5.43 4.98
C ALA A 258 -26.53 6.29 3.74
N TRP A 259 -26.54 7.62 3.92
CA TRP A 259 -26.38 8.60 2.85
C TRP A 259 -25.60 9.83 3.31
N GLU A 260 -24.51 10.16 2.63
CA GLU A 260 -23.66 11.32 2.93
C GLU A 260 -24.20 12.59 2.27
N ILE A 261 -25.06 13.31 3.00
CA ILE A 261 -25.82 14.47 2.49
C ILE A 261 -24.96 15.51 1.76
N PRO A 262 -23.76 15.90 2.26
CA PRO A 262 -23.00 16.98 1.64
C PRO A 262 -22.45 16.66 0.24
N CYS A 263 -22.28 15.38 -0.11
CA CYS A 263 -21.57 15.01 -1.34
C CYS A 263 -22.25 13.92 -2.18
N GLU A 264 -22.95 12.95 -1.57
CA GLU A 264 -23.43 11.74 -2.27
C GLU A 264 -24.52 12.02 -3.31
N GLY A 265 -25.17 13.19 -3.23
CA GLY A 265 -26.13 13.65 -4.24
C GLY A 265 -25.55 13.87 -5.63
N ARG A 266 -24.23 13.96 -5.76
CA ARG A 266 -23.53 14.07 -7.04
C ARG A 266 -22.28 13.19 -7.04
N LYS A 267 -22.22 12.27 -7.99
CA LYS A 267 -21.03 11.40 -8.18
C LYS A 267 -19.79 12.23 -8.49
N GLY A 268 -18.66 11.92 -7.85
CA GLY A 268 -17.39 12.64 -7.98
C GLY A 268 -17.29 13.90 -7.10
N ALA A 269 -18.18 14.07 -6.12
CA ALA A 269 -18.15 15.21 -5.20
C ALA A 269 -17.65 14.83 -3.80
N CYS A 270 -17.62 13.54 -3.44
CA CYS A 270 -17.12 13.10 -2.15
C CYS A 270 -15.60 13.05 -2.18
N SER A 271 -14.93 13.67 -1.21
CA SER A 271 -13.48 13.51 -1.05
C SER A 271 -13.14 12.12 -0.51
N THR A 272 -11.87 11.72 -0.59
CA THR A 272 -11.33 10.48 -0.01
C THR A 272 -11.87 10.24 1.41
N ASP A 273 -11.75 11.26 2.27
CA ASP A 273 -12.15 11.17 3.68
C ASP A 273 -13.65 10.83 3.83
N MET A 274 -14.51 11.50 3.06
CA MET A 274 -15.97 11.37 3.15
C MET A 274 -16.45 9.95 2.82
N LEU A 275 -15.69 9.21 1.99
CA LEU A 275 -16.04 7.86 1.56
C LEU A 275 -16.00 6.82 2.71
N SER A 276 -15.36 7.17 3.82
CA SER A 276 -15.20 6.31 5.00
C SER A 276 -16.27 6.53 6.09
N PHE A 277 -16.96 7.68 6.08
CA PHE A 277 -17.78 8.14 7.21
C PHE A 277 -18.96 7.23 7.55
N LYS A 278 -19.65 6.71 6.54
CA LYS A 278 -20.80 5.80 6.76
C LYS A 278 -20.38 4.49 7.41
N GLY A 279 -19.15 4.02 7.21
CA GLY A 279 -18.60 2.88 7.94
C GLY A 279 -18.53 3.12 9.45
N TYR A 280 -18.06 4.30 9.85
CA TYR A 280 -17.96 4.68 11.26
C TYR A 280 -19.34 4.79 11.89
N VAL A 281 -20.29 5.42 11.18
CA VAL A 281 -21.69 5.55 11.64
C VAL A 281 -22.28 4.18 11.95
N HIS A 282 -22.11 3.19 11.07
CA HIS A 282 -22.60 1.83 11.31
C HIS A 282 -22.01 1.21 12.58
N ARG A 283 -20.69 1.26 12.73
CA ARG A 283 -19.98 0.68 13.89
C ARG A 283 -20.36 1.37 15.19
N TRP A 284 -20.35 2.70 15.22
CA TRP A 284 -20.60 3.48 16.41
C TRP A 284 -22.06 3.36 16.86
N LEU A 285 -23.02 3.40 15.92
CA LEU A 285 -24.43 3.18 16.25
C LEU A 285 -24.69 1.76 16.76
N ALA A 286 -24.03 0.75 16.21
CA ALA A 286 -24.12 -0.62 16.72
C ALA A 286 -23.66 -0.67 18.19
N VAL A 287 -22.52 -0.08 18.54
CA VAL A 287 -22.04 0.02 19.93
C VAL A 287 -23.01 0.80 20.82
N VAL A 288 -23.64 1.87 20.33
CA VAL A 288 -24.67 2.60 21.08
C VAL A 288 -25.80 1.68 21.52
N THR A 289 -26.19 0.68 20.71
CA THR A 289 -27.23 -0.29 21.11
C THR A 289 -26.82 -1.22 22.24
N GLN A 290 -25.52 -1.47 22.43
CA GLN A 290 -25.02 -2.26 23.56
C GLN A 290 -24.98 -1.43 24.86
N ILE A 291 -24.60 -0.15 24.74
CA ILE A 291 -24.43 0.76 25.87
C ILE A 291 -25.75 1.39 26.33
N VAL A 292 -26.69 1.58 25.40
CA VAL A 292 -28.03 2.15 25.60
C VAL A 292 -29.07 1.20 24.99
N PRO A 293 -29.39 0.07 25.65
CA PRO A 293 -30.23 -0.99 25.09
C PRO A 293 -31.62 -0.56 24.61
N GLN A 294 -32.16 0.50 25.19
CA GLN A 294 -33.46 1.08 24.80
C GLN A 294 -33.49 1.62 23.35
N LEU A 295 -32.33 1.91 22.74
CA LEU A 295 -32.24 2.36 21.35
C LEU A 295 -32.13 1.22 20.33
N LYS A 296 -32.01 -0.04 20.80
CA LYS A 296 -31.77 -1.22 19.95
C LYS A 296 -32.84 -1.38 18.86
N GLU A 297 -34.12 -1.32 19.24
CA GLU A 297 -35.25 -1.48 18.33
C GLU A 297 -35.35 -0.35 17.29
N LYS A 298 -34.76 0.81 17.59
CA LYS A 298 -34.74 1.97 16.69
C LYS A 298 -33.58 1.94 15.71
N ILE A 299 -32.41 1.50 16.16
CA ILE A 299 -31.15 1.57 15.39
C ILE A 299 -30.93 0.31 14.55
N LEU A 300 -31.02 -0.89 15.11
CA LEU A 300 -30.62 -2.12 14.41
C LEU A 300 -31.38 -2.38 13.11
N PRO A 301 -32.71 -2.18 13.02
CA PRO A 301 -33.43 -2.39 11.76
C PRO A 301 -32.95 -1.45 10.62
N VAL A 302 -32.54 -0.23 10.99
CA VAL A 302 -32.02 0.76 10.03
C VAL A 302 -30.61 0.36 9.58
N LEU A 303 -29.75 -0.09 10.49
CA LEU A 303 -28.42 -0.59 10.13
C LEU A 303 -28.51 -1.83 9.23
N GLN A 304 -29.43 -2.75 9.51
CA GLN A 304 -29.69 -3.91 8.67
C GLN A 304 -30.10 -3.50 7.25
N THR A 305 -31.10 -2.63 7.12
CA THR A 305 -31.58 -2.14 5.81
C THR A 305 -30.45 -1.47 5.03
N SER A 306 -29.63 -0.67 5.70
CA SER A 306 -28.50 0.00 5.07
C SER A 306 -27.39 -0.97 4.67
N ALA A 307 -27.11 -2.01 5.46
CA ALA A 307 -26.12 -3.03 5.13
C ALA A 307 -26.57 -3.91 3.96
N GLU A 308 -27.86 -4.23 3.87
CA GLU A 308 -28.46 -4.91 2.71
C GLU A 308 -28.26 -4.10 1.41
N ALA A 309 -28.48 -2.79 1.46
CA ALA A 309 -28.20 -1.90 0.33
C ALA A 309 -26.70 -1.84 0.00
N ALA A 310 -25.84 -1.80 1.02
CA ALA A 310 -24.40 -1.79 0.86
C ALA A 310 -23.88 -3.04 0.13
N VAL A 311 -24.31 -4.25 0.52
CA VAL A 311 -23.88 -5.49 -0.14
C VAL A 311 -24.51 -5.68 -1.52
N LYS A 312 -25.72 -5.16 -1.75
CA LYS A 312 -26.43 -5.28 -3.04
C LYS A 312 -25.65 -4.64 -4.19
N GLN A 313 -24.97 -3.53 -3.94
CA GLN A 313 -24.16 -2.85 -4.95
C GLN A 313 -22.74 -3.44 -5.10
N CYS A 314 -22.28 -4.31 -4.20
CA CYS A 314 -20.96 -4.96 -4.26
C CYS A 314 -20.90 -6.05 -5.34
N THR A 315 -20.97 -5.65 -6.60
CA THR A 315 -21.04 -6.53 -7.78
C THR A 315 -19.99 -6.19 -8.83
N GLY A 316 -19.15 -5.19 -8.55
CA GLY A 316 -18.25 -4.58 -9.53
C GLY A 316 -16.86 -5.21 -9.64
N GLY A 317 -16.05 -4.58 -10.49
CA GLY A 317 -14.64 -4.93 -10.71
C GLY A 317 -14.41 -6.31 -11.32
N LYS A 318 -13.14 -6.66 -11.54
CA LYS A 318 -12.76 -7.99 -12.09
C LYS A 318 -13.12 -9.17 -11.19
N SER A 319 -13.32 -8.90 -9.90
CA SER A 319 -13.69 -9.90 -8.90
C SER A 319 -15.18 -10.23 -8.90
N GLY A 320 -16.02 -9.43 -9.57
CA GLY A 320 -17.49 -9.54 -9.50
C GLY A 320 -18.08 -9.22 -8.12
N ARG A 321 -17.28 -8.64 -7.21
CA ARG A 321 -17.67 -8.33 -5.83
C ARG A 321 -17.03 -7.05 -5.26
N ALA A 322 -16.46 -6.20 -6.11
CA ALA A 322 -15.96 -4.90 -5.67
C ALA A 322 -17.14 -4.02 -5.24
N CYS A 323 -16.93 -3.23 -4.19
CA CYS A 323 -17.91 -2.34 -3.60
C CYS A 323 -17.62 -0.90 -3.97
N GLY A 324 -18.67 -0.12 -4.24
CA GLY A 324 -18.63 1.34 -4.34
C GLY A 324 -19.36 2.02 -3.16
N PHE A 325 -19.57 3.33 -3.29
CA PHE A 325 -20.08 4.19 -2.21
C PHE A 325 -21.60 4.42 -2.22
N TYR A 326 -22.22 4.45 -3.40
CA TYR A 326 -23.59 4.91 -3.61
C TYR A 326 -24.63 3.81 -3.32
N TRP A 327 -24.79 3.45 -2.04
CA TRP A 327 -25.60 2.30 -1.62
C TRP A 327 -27.07 2.45 -2.00
N SER A 328 -27.61 3.67 -1.98
CA SER A 328 -29.01 3.94 -2.30
C SER A 328 -29.35 3.79 -3.79
N ASP A 329 -28.37 3.88 -4.69
CA ASP A 329 -28.54 3.63 -6.13
C ASP A 329 -28.80 2.14 -6.40
N GLY A 330 -28.33 1.25 -5.51
CA GLY A 330 -28.48 -0.20 -5.63
C GLY A 330 -27.70 -0.83 -6.79
N VAL A 331 -26.79 -0.08 -7.41
CA VAL A 331 -25.89 -0.53 -8.48
C VAL A 331 -24.45 -0.15 -8.16
N PHE A 332 -23.50 -0.97 -8.62
CA PHE A 332 -22.08 -0.67 -8.48
C PHE A 332 -21.72 0.62 -9.24
N VAL A 333 -20.98 1.49 -8.57
CA VAL A 333 -20.31 2.66 -9.16
C VAL A 333 -18.82 2.50 -8.87
N ASP A 334 -18.00 2.66 -9.91
CA ASP A 334 -16.55 2.51 -9.79
C ASP A 334 -15.98 3.62 -8.88
N PRO A 335 -15.22 3.28 -7.81
CA PRO A 335 -14.54 4.25 -6.94
C PRO A 335 -13.69 5.30 -7.68
N ALA A 336 -13.22 4.99 -8.89
CA ALA A 336 -12.48 5.95 -9.72
C ALA A 336 -13.28 7.23 -10.04
N VAL A 337 -14.60 7.20 -9.92
CA VAL A 337 -15.45 8.39 -10.10
C VAL A 337 -15.22 9.44 -9.01
N ASP A 338 -14.87 9.02 -7.80
CA ASP A 338 -14.51 9.88 -6.66
C ASP A 338 -12.99 9.99 -6.49
N GLU A 339 -12.22 9.70 -7.56
CA GLU A 339 -10.76 9.87 -7.63
C GLU A 339 -9.95 9.02 -6.62
N THR A 340 -10.46 7.86 -6.22
CA THR A 340 -9.72 6.92 -5.35
C THR A 340 -9.71 5.47 -5.87
N SER A 341 -8.84 4.65 -5.28
CA SER A 341 -8.77 3.20 -5.49
C SER A 341 -9.83 2.38 -4.75
N GLY A 342 -10.66 3.00 -3.90
CA GLY A 342 -11.83 2.38 -3.29
C GLY A 342 -11.66 1.77 -1.89
N ALA A 343 -10.66 2.18 -1.09
CA ALA A 343 -10.43 1.62 0.24
C ALA A 343 -11.49 2.10 1.25
N GLY A 344 -11.89 3.37 1.21
CA GLY A 344 -12.92 3.95 2.09
C GLY A 344 -14.28 3.27 1.93
N GLU A 345 -14.67 2.97 0.69
CA GLU A 345 -15.90 2.26 0.35
C GLU A 345 -15.87 0.81 0.85
N GLN A 346 -14.77 0.10 0.60
CA GLN A 346 -14.60 -1.28 1.06
C GLN A 346 -14.57 -1.37 2.58
N MET A 347 -13.91 -0.43 3.25
CA MET A 347 -13.88 -0.31 4.70
C MET A 347 -15.29 -0.02 5.24
N SER A 348 -16.04 0.86 4.60
CA SER A 348 -17.42 1.18 4.98
C SER A 348 -18.37 -0.01 4.87
N VAL A 349 -18.27 -0.81 3.80
CA VAL A 349 -19.09 -2.03 3.68
C VAL A 349 -18.66 -3.10 4.70
N LEU A 350 -17.36 -3.29 4.90
CA LEU A 350 -16.85 -4.22 5.93
C LEU A 350 -17.39 -3.85 7.32
N ALA A 351 -17.36 -2.57 7.67
CA ALA A 351 -17.91 -2.03 8.89
C ALA A 351 -19.42 -2.31 9.02
N ALA A 352 -20.21 -1.95 8.00
CA ALA A 352 -21.66 -2.16 8.00
C ALA A 352 -22.05 -3.64 8.17
N VAL A 353 -21.39 -4.54 7.44
CA VAL A 353 -21.70 -5.98 7.49
C VAL A 353 -21.25 -6.61 8.81
N SER A 354 -20.05 -6.27 9.29
CA SER A 354 -19.55 -6.82 10.57
C SER A 354 -20.44 -6.40 11.73
N SER A 355 -20.93 -5.17 11.73
CA SER A 355 -21.80 -4.62 12.77
C SER A 355 -23.18 -5.26 12.87
N LEU A 356 -23.60 -6.07 11.88
CA LEU A 356 -24.82 -6.88 12.01
C LEU A 356 -24.71 -7.97 13.08
N LEU A 357 -23.48 -8.34 13.48
CA LEU A 357 -23.20 -9.35 14.50
C LEU A 357 -23.15 -8.77 15.93
N ILE A 358 -23.53 -7.51 16.12
CA ILE A 358 -23.39 -6.81 17.41
C ILE A 358 -24.17 -7.44 18.55
N GLU A 359 -25.29 -8.11 18.25
CA GLU A 359 -26.12 -8.77 19.27
C GLU A 359 -25.44 -9.97 19.93
N ASP A 360 -24.56 -10.66 19.20
CA ASP A 360 -23.80 -11.82 19.69
C ASP A 360 -22.46 -11.40 20.34
N ALA A 361 -22.12 -10.11 20.26
CA ALA A 361 -20.87 -9.59 20.79
C ALA A 361 -21.04 -9.03 22.21
N GLU A 362 -20.04 -9.27 23.05
CA GLU A 362 -19.96 -8.66 24.38
C GLU A 362 -19.83 -7.12 24.28
N PRO A 363 -20.44 -6.37 25.22
CA PRO A 363 -20.32 -4.92 25.26
C PRO A 363 -18.88 -4.47 25.58
N PRO A 364 -18.52 -3.20 25.28
CA PRO A 364 -17.24 -2.61 25.68
C PRO A 364 -16.93 -2.85 27.15
N VAL A 365 -15.77 -3.44 27.44
CA VAL A 365 -15.37 -3.75 28.82
C VAL A 365 -14.87 -2.50 29.56
N THR A 366 -14.73 -2.60 30.87
CA THR A 366 -14.08 -1.62 31.75
C THR A 366 -12.92 -2.27 32.48
N ASN A 367 -12.15 -1.50 33.24
CA ASN A 367 -11.12 -2.04 34.13
C ASN A 367 -11.67 -3.00 35.20
N ARG A 368 -12.98 -2.95 35.50
CA ARG A 368 -13.66 -3.83 36.47
C ARG A 368 -14.37 -5.02 35.83
N THR A 369 -14.73 -4.94 34.55
CA THR A 369 -15.46 -6.01 33.82
C THR A 369 -14.55 -6.84 32.91
N GLY A 370 -13.25 -6.87 33.24
CA GLY A 370 -12.28 -7.77 32.63
C GLY A 370 -11.39 -7.16 31.56
N GLY A 371 -11.33 -5.82 31.44
CA GLY A 371 -10.34 -5.15 30.60
C GLY A 371 -8.91 -5.59 30.92
N ILE A 372 -8.14 -5.92 29.89
CA ILE A 372 -6.79 -6.50 30.03
C ILE A 372 -5.66 -5.51 29.76
N SER A 373 -5.95 -4.37 29.12
CA SER A 373 -4.95 -3.34 28.83
C SER A 373 -4.59 -2.56 30.09
N LYS A 374 -3.30 -2.30 30.29
CA LYS A 374 -2.80 -1.44 31.37
C LYS A 374 -2.79 0.03 30.91
N GLY A 375 -3.08 0.92 31.84
CA GLY A 375 -2.95 2.38 31.63
C GLY A 375 -1.63 2.90 32.16
N ASP A 376 -1.37 4.18 31.93
CA ASP A 376 -0.17 4.88 32.38
C ASP A 376 -0.56 6.27 32.92
N PRO A 377 -0.30 6.58 34.21
CA PRO A 377 -0.62 7.88 34.81
C PRO A 377 0.21 9.05 34.27
N ASP A 378 1.32 8.76 33.59
CA ASP A 378 2.21 9.76 32.98
C ASP A 378 2.08 9.80 31.44
N ALA A 379 1.12 9.04 30.88
CA ALA A 379 0.79 9.01 29.46
C ALA A 379 0.60 10.43 28.88
N GLY A 380 1.42 10.77 27.89
CA GLY A 380 1.36 12.04 27.17
C GLY A 380 1.96 13.25 27.90
N LYS A 381 2.55 13.09 29.10
CA LYS A 381 3.20 14.21 29.83
C LYS A 381 4.57 14.60 29.28
N GLU A 382 5.28 13.65 28.69
CA GLU A 382 6.58 13.87 28.04
C GLU A 382 6.43 14.19 26.54
N SER A 383 5.20 14.36 26.07
CA SER A 383 4.91 14.73 24.69
C SER A 383 5.30 16.19 24.42
N HIS A 384 5.94 16.41 23.28
CA HIS A 384 6.30 17.74 22.82
C HIS A 384 5.40 18.11 21.63
N ASP A 385 4.46 19.04 21.84
CA ASP A 385 3.56 19.56 20.79
C ASP A 385 4.34 20.11 19.57
N MET A 386 5.57 20.57 19.80
CA MET A 386 6.54 20.95 18.79
C MET A 386 7.93 20.47 19.21
N PRO A 387 8.81 20.08 18.28
CA PRO A 387 10.22 19.88 18.59
C PRO A 387 10.75 21.15 19.28
N GLU A 388 11.37 21.01 20.46
CA GLU A 388 12.07 22.14 21.05
C GLU A 388 13.08 22.66 20.02
N PRO A 389 13.05 23.95 19.66
CA PRO A 389 14.08 24.50 18.80
C PRO A 389 15.42 24.23 19.49
N ASP A 390 16.35 23.62 18.78
CA ASP A 390 17.68 23.32 19.31
C ASP A 390 18.25 24.53 20.06
N PRO A 391 18.89 24.33 21.24
CA PRO A 391 19.37 25.42 22.05
C PRO A 391 20.29 26.33 21.24
N ILE A 392 19.88 27.61 21.11
CA ILE A 392 20.56 28.63 20.31
C ILE A 392 22.05 28.64 20.65
N THR A 393 22.86 28.16 19.72
CA THR A 393 24.28 27.95 19.93
C THR A 393 25.02 29.28 19.93
N GLN A 394 26.29 29.29 20.39
CA GLN A 394 27.17 30.44 20.21
C GLN A 394 27.31 30.85 18.74
N ALA A 395 27.23 29.88 17.81
CA ALA A 395 27.26 30.14 16.38
C ALA A 395 25.98 30.87 15.91
N ASP A 396 24.81 30.49 16.43
CA ASP A 396 23.54 31.15 16.08
C ASP A 396 23.46 32.57 16.66
N LYS A 397 23.97 32.79 17.88
CA LYS A 397 24.09 34.13 18.48
C LYS A 397 25.09 35.00 17.73
N ALA A 398 26.21 34.41 17.27
CA ALA A 398 27.17 35.11 16.42
C ALA A 398 26.56 35.43 15.05
N GLY A 399 25.82 34.50 14.44
CA GLY A 399 25.11 34.72 13.18
C GLY A 399 24.03 35.80 13.29
N ALA A 400 23.23 35.77 14.35
CA ALA A 400 22.23 36.79 14.65
C ALA A 400 22.86 38.14 14.98
N GLY A 401 23.99 38.16 15.69
CA GLY A 401 24.76 39.36 15.99
C GLY A 401 25.39 39.97 14.74
N VAL A 402 25.96 39.15 13.85
CA VAL A 402 26.45 39.58 12.53
C VAL A 402 25.31 40.10 11.67
N LEU A 403 24.16 39.42 11.64
CA LEU A 403 23.00 39.87 10.89
C LEU A 403 22.45 41.20 11.42
N THR A 404 22.35 41.34 12.75
CA THR A 404 21.91 42.57 13.42
C THR A 404 22.91 43.70 13.18
N PHE A 405 24.21 43.41 13.24
CA PHE A 405 25.26 44.35 12.90
C PHE A 405 25.18 44.75 11.43
N LEU A 406 24.99 43.83 10.49
CA LEU A 406 24.83 44.12 9.06
C LEU A 406 23.57 44.97 8.79
N ILE A 407 22.47 44.71 9.51
CA ILE A 407 21.22 45.49 9.42
C ILE A 407 21.42 46.90 10.00
N LEU A 408 22.00 47.04 11.18
CA LEU A 408 22.28 48.35 11.79
C LEU A 408 23.34 49.14 11.01
N SER A 409 24.32 48.45 10.46
CA SER A 409 25.40 49.04 9.66
C SER A 409 24.95 49.39 8.24
N SER A 410 23.82 48.83 7.77
CA SER A 410 23.18 49.24 6.51
C SER A 410 22.66 50.70 6.54
N ALA A 411 22.60 51.31 7.73
CA ALA A 411 22.29 52.72 7.93
C ALA A 411 23.46 53.68 7.60
N LEU A 412 24.68 53.16 7.36
CA LEU A 412 25.87 53.97 7.02
C LEU A 412 26.36 53.59 5.62
N GLY A 413 26.29 54.55 4.68
CA GLY A 413 26.33 54.35 3.22
C GLY A 413 27.55 53.64 2.60
N THR A 414 28.60 53.35 3.36
CA THR A 414 29.79 52.62 2.87
C THR A 414 29.62 51.09 2.90
N LEU A 415 28.68 50.51 3.66
CA LEU A 415 28.44 49.05 3.70
C LEU A 415 27.53 48.53 2.58
N ARG A 416 26.72 49.39 1.95
CA ARG A 416 25.73 48.97 0.94
C ARG A 416 26.37 48.39 -0.33
N LEU A 417 27.59 48.81 -0.66
CA LEU A 417 28.40 48.23 -1.74
C LEU A 417 28.87 46.80 -1.42
N LEU A 418 29.27 46.55 -0.16
CA LEU A 418 29.65 45.21 0.30
C LEU A 418 28.44 44.26 0.31
N LEU A 419 27.26 44.78 0.67
CA LEU A 419 26.01 44.02 0.59
C LEU A 419 25.65 43.67 -0.87
N ASP A 420 25.77 44.61 -1.80
CA ASP A 420 25.53 44.34 -3.23
C ASP A 420 26.51 43.28 -3.79
N LEU A 421 27.80 43.32 -3.38
CA LEU A 421 28.81 42.33 -3.76
C LEU A 421 28.57 40.95 -3.12
N LEU A 422 28.12 40.92 -1.86
CA LEU A 422 27.72 39.69 -1.19
C LEU A 422 26.52 39.06 -1.88
N ILE A 423 25.48 39.85 -2.18
CA ILE A 423 24.30 39.38 -2.90
C ILE A 423 24.68 38.89 -4.32
N ALA A 424 25.62 39.56 -5.01
CA ALA A 424 26.16 39.09 -6.28
C ALA A 424 26.85 37.71 -6.14
N SER A 425 27.66 37.51 -5.10
CA SER A 425 28.29 36.21 -4.84
C SER A 425 27.27 35.10 -4.58
N ILE A 426 26.17 35.40 -3.89
CA ILE A 426 25.09 34.43 -3.65
C ILE A 426 24.35 34.09 -4.94
N ALA A 427 24.13 35.07 -5.84
CA ALA A 427 23.56 34.80 -7.16
C ALA A 427 24.45 33.86 -8.00
N LEU A 428 25.79 33.96 -7.86
CA LEU A 428 26.74 33.06 -8.52
C LEU A 428 26.66 31.62 -7.97
N LEU A 429 26.34 31.44 -6.68
CA LEU A 429 26.18 30.11 -6.09
C LEU A 429 25.05 29.31 -6.74
N PHE A 430 23.99 29.95 -7.23
CA PHE A 430 22.93 29.26 -7.98
C PHE A 430 23.40 28.73 -9.34
N ALA A 431 24.33 29.43 -10.00
CA ALA A 431 24.97 28.93 -11.22
C ALA A 431 25.92 27.76 -10.92
N VAL A 432 26.68 27.83 -9.81
CA VAL A 432 27.53 26.73 -9.33
C VAL A 432 26.68 25.51 -8.96
N PHE A 433 25.54 25.71 -8.30
CA PHE A 433 24.57 24.66 -7.99
C PHE A 433 24.11 23.94 -9.26
N GLY A 434 23.69 24.67 -10.30
CA GLY A 434 23.31 24.07 -11.59
C GLY A 434 24.44 23.23 -12.22
N PHE A 435 25.70 23.70 -12.13
CA PHE A 435 26.86 22.94 -12.61
C PHE A 435 27.10 21.65 -11.81
N LEU A 436 26.95 21.69 -10.48
CA LEU A 436 27.09 20.51 -9.61
C LEU A 436 25.99 19.46 -9.86
N VAL A 437 24.77 19.91 -10.15
CA VAL A 437 23.65 19.04 -10.56
C VAL A 437 23.99 18.34 -11.89
N TYR A 438 24.46 19.09 -12.89
CA TYR A 438 24.89 18.52 -14.17
C TYR A 438 26.00 17.46 -14.00
N ARG A 439 27.00 17.72 -13.15
CA ARG A 439 28.08 16.76 -12.87
C ARG A 439 27.61 15.50 -12.12
N SER A 440 26.44 15.58 -11.47
CA SER A 440 25.87 14.47 -10.71
C SER A 440 24.91 13.63 -11.55
N HIS A 441 24.63 14.01 -12.80
CA HIS A 441 23.78 13.26 -13.71
C HIS A 441 24.26 11.83 -13.91
N GLY A 442 23.34 10.86 -13.81
CA GLY A 442 23.59 9.43 -14.04
C GLY A 442 24.32 8.71 -12.89
N LYS A 443 24.54 9.37 -11.75
CA LYS A 443 25.15 8.74 -10.56
C LYS A 443 24.09 8.21 -9.60
N PRO A 444 24.40 7.15 -8.83
CA PRO A 444 23.48 6.62 -7.83
C PRO A 444 23.20 7.63 -6.71
N ALA A 445 21.97 7.63 -6.22
CA ALA A 445 21.43 8.51 -5.19
C ALA A 445 21.59 7.90 -3.77
N ASP A 446 22.76 7.34 -3.47
CA ASP A 446 22.99 6.67 -2.19
C ASP A 446 22.97 7.65 -1.00
N PRO A 447 22.65 7.17 0.23
CA PRO A 447 22.73 7.97 1.45
C PRO A 447 24.13 8.59 1.62
N GLY A 448 24.19 9.93 1.69
CA GLY A 448 25.44 10.68 1.81
C GLY A 448 26.09 11.09 0.48
N SER A 449 25.54 10.66 -0.66
CA SER A 449 26.01 11.08 -1.99
C SER A 449 25.84 12.59 -2.20
N THR A 450 26.74 13.18 -2.99
CA THR A 450 26.66 14.61 -3.35
C THR A 450 25.36 14.93 -4.09
N GLY A 451 24.86 14.01 -4.90
CA GLY A 451 23.61 14.16 -5.65
C GLY A 451 22.38 14.28 -4.75
N LEU A 452 22.27 13.42 -3.73
CA LEU A 452 21.17 13.47 -2.77
C LEU A 452 21.17 14.78 -1.96
N LYS A 453 22.34 15.26 -1.55
CA LYS A 453 22.49 16.56 -0.87
C LYS A 453 22.06 17.73 -1.76
N LEU A 454 22.38 17.68 -3.05
CA LEU A 454 21.94 18.69 -4.02
C LEU A 454 20.42 18.66 -4.22
N PHE A 455 19.80 17.47 -4.24
CA PHE A 455 18.35 17.32 -4.33
C PHE A 455 17.63 17.93 -3.11
N GLN A 456 18.13 17.67 -1.90
CA GLN A 456 17.62 18.29 -0.67
C GLN A 456 17.78 19.82 -0.69
N ALA A 457 18.94 20.32 -1.15
CA ALA A 457 19.16 21.77 -1.27
C ALA A 457 18.21 22.43 -2.29
N ALA A 458 17.82 21.73 -3.35
CA ALA A 458 16.90 22.23 -4.37
C ALA A 458 15.50 22.58 -3.81
N GLN A 459 15.07 21.90 -2.73
CA GLN A 459 13.75 22.12 -2.11
C GLN A 459 13.63 23.50 -1.46
N PHE A 460 14.74 24.09 -1.00
CA PHE A 460 14.76 25.43 -0.41
C PHE A 460 14.93 26.55 -1.46
N ALA A 461 15.29 26.19 -2.69
CA ALA A 461 15.60 27.14 -3.75
C ALA A 461 14.42 28.04 -4.17
N PRO A 462 13.15 27.58 -4.18
CA PRO A 462 12.01 28.43 -4.49
C PRO A 462 11.76 29.56 -3.50
N THR A 463 12.20 29.41 -2.25
CA THR A 463 12.06 30.43 -1.20
C THR A 463 13.17 31.46 -1.30
N VAL A 464 14.40 31.00 -1.56
CA VAL A 464 15.61 31.85 -1.53
C VAL A 464 15.78 32.64 -2.83
N PHE A 465 15.52 32.02 -3.99
CA PHE A 465 15.79 32.63 -5.29
C PHE A 465 14.96 33.88 -5.59
N PRO A 466 13.61 33.91 -5.42
CA PRO A 466 12.82 35.11 -5.68
C PRO A 466 13.19 36.30 -4.80
N VAL A 467 13.49 36.04 -3.52
CA VAL A 467 13.88 37.07 -2.55
C VAL A 467 15.20 37.73 -2.97
N LEU A 468 16.20 36.92 -3.30
CA LEU A 468 17.48 37.41 -3.81
C LEU A 468 17.32 38.16 -5.13
N PHE A 469 16.56 37.60 -6.08
CA PHE A 469 16.34 38.22 -7.38
C PHE A 469 15.64 39.58 -7.23
N ALA A 470 14.63 39.69 -6.36
CA ALA A 470 13.93 40.93 -6.09
C ALA A 470 14.85 42.00 -5.48
N ALA A 471 15.70 41.61 -4.53
CA ALA A 471 16.69 42.51 -3.94
C ALA A 471 17.68 43.07 -4.98
N ILE A 472 18.18 42.19 -5.86
CA ILE A 472 19.12 42.56 -6.95
C ILE A 472 18.44 43.45 -7.99
N ALA A 473 17.33 42.99 -8.57
CA ALA A 473 16.66 43.67 -9.67
C ALA A 473 16.09 45.01 -9.22
N GLY A 474 15.37 45.04 -8.08
CA GLY A 474 14.82 46.28 -7.52
C GLY A 474 15.92 47.26 -7.13
N GLY A 475 17.00 46.78 -6.50
CA GLY A 475 18.15 47.60 -6.14
C GLY A 475 18.86 48.21 -7.34
N SER A 476 19.04 47.43 -8.41
CA SER A 476 19.74 47.84 -9.63
C SER A 476 18.93 48.82 -10.46
N ILE A 477 17.62 48.60 -10.62
CA ILE A 477 16.70 49.51 -11.32
C ILE A 477 16.66 50.87 -10.61
N LYS A 478 16.66 50.87 -9.27
CA LYS A 478 16.75 52.11 -8.48
C LYS A 478 18.07 52.85 -8.73
N SER A 479 19.19 52.14 -8.75
CA SER A 479 20.51 52.73 -9.05
C SER A 479 20.56 53.34 -10.45
N ILE A 480 19.96 52.69 -11.45
CA ILE A 480 19.86 53.20 -12.83
C ILE A 480 19.08 54.53 -12.86
N ALA A 481 17.96 54.62 -12.12
CA ALA A 481 17.16 55.83 -12.04
C ALA A 481 17.94 56.98 -11.39
N SER A 482 18.60 56.74 -10.26
CA SER A 482 19.41 57.73 -9.54
C SER A 482 20.59 58.25 -10.39
N TRP A 483 21.29 57.35 -11.10
CA TRP A 483 22.38 57.72 -11.99
C TRP A 483 21.91 58.57 -13.18
N ARG A 484 20.77 58.23 -13.81
CA ARG A 484 20.21 58.97 -14.94
C ARG A 484 19.80 60.40 -14.59
N ILE A 485 19.32 60.64 -13.37
CA ILE A 485 18.93 61.98 -12.90
C ILE A 485 20.16 62.90 -12.80
N GLN A 486 21.34 62.36 -12.47
CA GLN A 486 22.57 63.14 -12.28
C GLN A 486 23.33 63.42 -13.58
N THR A 487 23.03 62.71 -14.66
CA THR A 487 23.76 62.87 -15.92
C THR A 487 23.45 64.22 -16.56
N LYS A 488 24.42 64.85 -17.25
CA LYS A 488 24.29 66.22 -17.83
C LYS A 488 23.10 66.46 -18.78
N GLN A 489 22.41 65.40 -19.22
CA GLN A 489 21.23 65.47 -20.08
C GLN A 489 19.90 65.46 -19.31
N GLY A 490 19.91 65.24 -17.98
CA GLY A 490 18.73 65.05 -17.15
C GLY A 490 17.98 63.73 -17.43
N ALA A 491 17.01 63.39 -16.58
CA ALA A 491 16.10 62.27 -16.80
C ALA A 491 14.67 62.78 -17.05
N THR A 492 13.94 62.16 -17.98
CA THR A 492 12.51 62.44 -18.13
C THR A 492 11.77 61.88 -16.92
N LEU A 493 10.79 62.62 -16.41
CA LEU A 493 9.96 62.18 -15.27
C LEU A 493 9.32 60.81 -15.53
N GLY A 494 8.93 60.54 -16.78
CA GLY A 494 8.40 59.24 -17.20
C GLY A 494 9.38 58.08 -17.03
N LEU A 495 10.67 58.25 -17.34
CA LEU A 495 11.67 57.18 -17.16
C LEU A 495 11.91 56.89 -15.67
N VAL A 496 11.99 57.94 -14.85
CA VAL A 496 12.19 57.83 -13.40
C VAL A 496 11.00 57.11 -12.76
N GLU A 497 9.78 57.49 -13.12
CA GLU A 497 8.55 56.85 -12.65
C GLU A 497 8.45 55.40 -13.14
N GLN A 498 8.92 55.10 -14.37
CA GLN A 498 8.96 53.73 -14.91
C GLN A 498 9.89 52.82 -14.09
N CYS A 499 11.06 53.32 -13.69
CA CYS A 499 12.03 52.59 -12.89
C CYS A 499 11.58 52.43 -11.42
N LEU A 500 11.12 53.51 -10.78
CA LEU A 500 10.68 53.49 -9.38
C LEU A 500 9.35 52.75 -9.20
N GLY A 501 8.50 52.77 -10.22
CA GLY A 501 7.29 51.99 -10.31
C GLY A 501 7.58 50.49 -10.44
N SER A 502 8.70 50.08 -11.06
CA SER A 502 8.96 48.68 -11.42
C SER A 502 9.92 47.93 -10.47
N GLN A 503 9.81 48.18 -9.17
CA GLN A 503 10.70 47.59 -8.15
C GLN A 503 10.29 46.20 -7.64
N THR A 504 9.12 45.71 -8.03
CA THR A 504 8.64 44.36 -7.70
C THR A 504 7.98 43.75 -8.92
N LEU A 505 7.83 42.41 -8.95
CA LEU A 505 7.21 41.69 -10.07
C LEU A 505 5.86 42.31 -10.46
N VAL A 506 4.92 42.41 -9.52
CA VAL A 506 3.56 42.93 -9.80
C VAL A 506 3.63 44.37 -10.29
N ARG A 507 4.43 45.22 -9.63
CA ARG A 507 4.51 46.63 -10.02
C ARG A 507 5.23 46.84 -11.34
N ALA A 508 6.15 45.95 -11.71
CA ALA A 508 6.82 45.97 -13.01
C ALA A 508 5.83 45.76 -14.16
N PHE A 509 4.77 44.97 -13.97
CA PHE A 509 3.68 44.85 -14.95
C PHE A 509 2.70 46.02 -14.87
N THR A 510 2.19 46.35 -13.68
CA THR A 510 1.15 47.38 -13.53
C THR A 510 1.64 48.78 -13.91
N THR A 511 2.90 49.11 -13.63
CA THR A 511 3.50 50.42 -14.00
C THR A 511 3.48 50.64 -15.51
N GLN A 512 3.74 49.61 -16.32
CA GLN A 512 3.71 49.77 -17.79
C GLN A 512 2.29 49.99 -18.32
N ILE A 513 1.29 49.35 -17.70
CA ILE A 513 -0.12 49.49 -18.05
C ILE A 513 -0.63 50.87 -17.63
N THR A 514 -0.40 51.28 -16.38
CA THR A 514 -0.90 52.54 -15.82
C THR A 514 -0.28 53.74 -16.52
N MET A 515 1.00 53.70 -16.86
CA MET A 515 1.67 54.78 -17.58
C MET A 515 1.49 54.72 -19.10
N ARG A 516 0.85 53.66 -19.63
CA ARG A 516 0.78 53.36 -21.08
C ARG A 516 2.17 53.39 -21.75
N ALA A 517 3.19 52.93 -21.02
CA ALA A 517 4.61 53.07 -21.37
C ALA A 517 5.22 51.75 -21.87
N LEU A 518 4.53 51.04 -22.78
CA LEU A 518 5.02 49.83 -23.46
C LEU A 518 6.09 50.16 -24.51
N ASN A 519 7.18 50.79 -24.07
CA ASN A 519 8.38 51.02 -24.87
C ASN A 519 9.33 49.81 -24.73
N PHE A 520 10.41 49.77 -25.53
CA PHE A 520 11.42 48.71 -25.48
C PHE A 520 11.98 48.48 -24.05
N PHE A 521 12.08 49.55 -23.25
CA PHE A 521 12.56 49.48 -21.87
C PHE A 521 11.52 48.84 -20.92
N GLY A 522 10.23 49.11 -21.11
CA GLY A 522 9.14 48.46 -20.37
C GLY A 522 9.04 46.96 -20.67
N ILE A 523 9.23 46.56 -21.93
CA ILE A 523 9.32 45.14 -22.32
C ILE A 523 10.52 44.47 -21.64
N PHE A 524 11.68 45.13 -21.65
CA PHE A 524 12.87 44.64 -20.94
C PHE A 524 12.63 44.43 -19.45
N ILE A 525 11.98 45.39 -18.77
CA ILE A 525 11.63 45.27 -17.34
C ILE A 525 10.70 44.08 -17.10
N ILE A 526 9.69 43.87 -17.94
CA ILE A 526 8.77 42.73 -17.84
C ILE A 526 9.51 41.39 -18.02
N CYS A 527 10.34 41.28 -19.06
CA CYS A 527 11.15 40.08 -19.30
C CYS A 527 12.12 39.83 -18.14
N LEU A 528 12.72 40.88 -17.60
CA LEU A 528 13.62 40.78 -16.46
C LEU A 528 12.91 40.23 -15.23
N TRP A 529 11.77 40.81 -14.85
CA TRP A 529 11.03 40.35 -13.67
C TRP A 529 10.42 38.96 -13.84
N SER A 530 10.15 38.54 -15.08
CA SER A 530 9.71 37.17 -15.38
C SER A 530 10.77 36.11 -15.08
N LEU A 531 12.06 36.47 -15.03
CA LEU A 531 13.13 35.54 -14.63
C LEU A 531 13.10 35.17 -13.15
N SER A 532 12.41 35.94 -12.30
CA SER A 532 12.27 35.64 -10.87
C SER A 532 11.48 34.33 -10.61
N PRO A 533 10.22 34.19 -11.06
CA PRO A 533 9.49 32.93 -10.92
C PRO A 533 10.09 31.80 -11.76
N LEU A 534 10.64 32.10 -12.94
CA LEU A 534 11.25 31.08 -13.81
C LEU A 534 12.53 30.48 -13.21
N GLY A 535 13.43 31.30 -12.65
CA GLY A 535 14.65 30.82 -12.01
C GLY A 535 14.38 30.05 -10.71
N SER A 536 13.32 30.43 -9.97
CA SER A 536 12.83 29.71 -8.79
C SER A 536 12.28 28.32 -9.13
N GLN A 537 11.48 28.21 -10.19
CA GLN A 537 11.01 26.91 -10.65
C GLN A 537 12.12 26.09 -11.29
N ALA A 538 13.06 26.72 -11.99
CA ALA A 538 14.19 26.05 -12.59
C ALA A 538 15.15 25.44 -11.56
N SER A 539 15.40 26.12 -10.45
CA SER A 539 16.27 25.60 -9.38
C SER A 539 15.69 24.39 -8.65
N LEU A 540 14.36 24.28 -8.59
CA LEU A 540 13.67 23.09 -8.07
C LEU A 540 13.64 21.95 -9.10
N ARG A 541 13.33 22.26 -10.37
CA ARG A 541 13.06 21.26 -11.42
C ARG A 541 14.30 20.76 -12.16
N VAL A 542 15.47 21.36 -11.92
CA VAL A 542 16.72 20.95 -12.57
C VAL A 542 17.20 19.57 -12.12
N ILE A 543 16.83 19.11 -10.92
CA ILE A 543 17.26 17.83 -10.34
C ILE A 543 16.07 16.96 -9.97
N SER A 544 16.14 15.68 -10.30
CA SER A 544 15.13 14.66 -9.97
C SER A 544 15.80 13.31 -9.71
N ILE A 545 15.14 12.44 -8.96
CA ILE A 545 15.60 11.06 -8.74
C ILE A 545 14.71 10.16 -9.61
N ILE A 546 15.32 9.37 -10.49
CA ILE A 546 14.61 8.44 -11.37
C ILE A 546 15.11 7.01 -11.15
N PRO A 547 14.24 5.99 -11.27
CA PRO A 547 14.66 4.61 -11.20
C PRO A 547 15.40 4.20 -12.48
N SER A 548 16.51 3.48 -12.30
CA SER A 548 17.28 2.78 -13.34
C SER A 548 17.30 1.28 -13.05
N TYR A 549 17.39 0.46 -14.10
CA TYR A 549 17.37 -1.00 -14.00
C TYR A 549 18.55 -1.62 -14.75
N PRO A 550 19.79 -1.52 -14.23
CA PRO A 550 20.93 -2.24 -14.80
C PRO A 550 20.68 -3.74 -14.84
N SER A 551 21.03 -4.37 -15.96
CA SER A 551 20.89 -5.81 -16.18
C SER A 551 22.23 -6.52 -16.04
N THR A 552 22.30 -7.55 -15.20
CA THR A 552 23.49 -8.41 -15.03
C THR A 552 23.16 -9.85 -15.39
N SER A 553 24.02 -10.51 -16.17
CA SER A 553 23.88 -11.92 -16.50
C SER A 553 24.33 -12.81 -15.33
N THR A 554 23.47 -13.71 -14.86
CA THR A 554 23.72 -14.61 -13.73
C THR A 554 23.60 -16.08 -14.13
N PRO A 555 24.60 -16.94 -13.82
CA PRO A 555 24.51 -18.37 -14.07
C PRO A 555 23.63 -19.05 -13.00
N LEU A 556 22.64 -19.81 -13.45
CA LEU A 556 21.69 -20.57 -12.62
C LEU A 556 21.84 -22.06 -12.90
N THR A 557 21.47 -22.90 -11.93
CA THR A 557 21.43 -24.36 -12.12
C THR A 557 20.10 -24.91 -11.65
N ALA A 558 19.45 -25.72 -12.48
CA ALA A 558 18.19 -26.38 -12.16
C ALA A 558 18.34 -27.90 -12.21
N HIS A 559 17.43 -28.63 -11.55
CA HIS A 559 17.38 -30.08 -11.68
C HIS A 559 16.78 -30.50 -13.02
N ASN A 560 17.36 -31.52 -13.66
CA ASN A 560 16.84 -32.10 -14.88
C ASN A 560 15.64 -33.02 -14.56
N THR A 561 14.48 -32.75 -15.17
CA THR A 561 13.27 -33.57 -15.02
C THR A 561 13.17 -34.72 -16.02
N THR A 562 14.07 -34.81 -17.00
CA THR A 562 14.12 -35.91 -17.98
C THR A 562 15.01 -37.07 -17.52
N VAL A 563 15.43 -37.08 -16.25
CA VAL A 563 16.28 -38.15 -15.69
C VAL A 563 15.42 -39.38 -15.40
N GLY A 564 16.01 -40.55 -15.56
CA GLY A 564 15.33 -41.82 -15.27
C GLY A 564 14.91 -41.95 -13.80
N TYR A 565 13.74 -42.55 -13.60
CA TYR A 565 13.19 -42.82 -12.27
C TYR A 565 13.85 -44.09 -11.68
N GLY A 566 14.52 -44.00 -10.54
CA GLY A 566 15.48 -45.03 -10.09
C GLY A 566 14.98 -46.14 -9.15
N TYR A 567 13.67 -46.25 -8.88
CA TYR A 567 13.14 -47.15 -7.83
C TYR A 567 12.45 -48.43 -8.35
N GLY A 568 12.77 -48.92 -9.55
CA GLY A 568 12.12 -50.10 -10.14
C GLY A 568 12.41 -51.47 -9.54
N ASN A 569 13.42 -51.60 -8.67
CA ASN A 569 13.81 -52.85 -8.04
C ASN A 569 13.25 -52.99 -6.61
N ALA A 570 13.24 -54.21 -6.04
CA ALA A 570 12.62 -54.47 -4.74
C ALA A 570 13.20 -53.62 -3.59
N ASN A 571 14.52 -53.43 -3.56
CA ASN A 571 15.17 -52.55 -2.57
C ASN A 571 14.79 -51.08 -2.77
N GLY A 572 14.71 -50.63 -4.02
CA GLY A 572 14.33 -49.27 -4.39
C GLY A 572 12.89 -48.96 -4.03
N ILE A 573 11.97 -49.92 -4.19
CA ILE A 573 10.57 -49.78 -3.74
C ILE A 573 10.51 -49.58 -2.22
N ALA A 574 11.24 -50.37 -1.45
CA ALA A 574 11.28 -50.23 0.01
C ALA A 574 11.84 -48.87 0.46
N THR A 575 12.85 -48.35 -0.24
CA THR A 575 13.36 -46.99 -0.02
C THR A 575 12.34 -45.93 -0.43
N ALA A 576 11.71 -46.05 -1.60
CA ALA A 576 10.74 -45.08 -2.09
C ALA A 576 9.49 -44.98 -1.20
N ILE A 577 9.05 -46.08 -0.59
CA ILE A 577 7.94 -46.04 0.36
C ILE A 577 8.27 -45.19 1.59
N THR A 578 9.50 -45.24 2.10
CA THR A 578 9.90 -44.43 3.26
C THR A 578 10.31 -43.00 2.90
N SER A 579 10.85 -42.80 1.70
CA SER A 579 11.47 -41.56 1.27
C SER A 579 10.53 -40.67 0.42
N VAL A 580 9.72 -41.25 -0.46
CA VAL A 580 8.85 -40.52 -1.40
C VAL A 580 7.43 -40.34 -0.85
N ALA A 581 6.89 -41.33 -0.14
CA ALA A 581 5.50 -41.31 0.30
C ALA A 581 5.17 -40.13 1.22
N GLY A 582 6.01 -39.86 2.23
CA GLY A 582 5.79 -38.78 3.19
C GLY A 582 5.69 -37.39 2.53
N SER A 583 6.63 -37.07 1.64
CA SER A 583 6.62 -35.81 0.89
C SER A 583 5.48 -35.72 -0.12
N THR A 584 5.08 -36.85 -0.71
CA THR A 584 3.89 -36.93 -1.59
C THR A 584 2.62 -36.63 -0.79
N ILE A 585 2.45 -37.23 0.39
CA ILE A 585 1.32 -36.97 1.30
C ILE A 585 1.29 -35.50 1.72
N ALA A 586 2.42 -34.93 2.11
CA ALA A 586 2.52 -33.52 2.49
C ALA A 586 2.08 -32.59 1.33
N SER A 587 2.53 -32.88 0.12
CA SER A 587 2.15 -32.13 -1.09
C SER A 587 0.66 -32.25 -1.39
N MET A 588 0.07 -33.44 -1.22
CA MET A 588 -1.36 -33.67 -1.37
C MET A 588 -2.16 -32.86 -0.33
N LEU A 589 -1.82 -32.96 0.96
CA LEU A 589 -2.55 -32.28 2.04
C LEU A 589 -2.51 -30.75 1.92
N ALA A 590 -1.46 -30.21 1.29
CA ALA A 590 -1.31 -28.79 1.05
C ALA A 590 -1.89 -28.31 -0.30
N ALA A 591 -2.67 -29.14 -1.00
CA ALA A 591 -3.26 -28.79 -2.29
C ALA A 591 -4.12 -27.51 -2.24
N SER A 592 -4.81 -27.23 -1.13
CA SER A 592 -5.57 -25.98 -0.93
C SER A 592 -4.65 -24.76 -0.91
N PHE A 593 -3.53 -24.86 -0.20
CA PHE A 593 -2.51 -23.83 -0.15
C PHE A 593 -1.79 -23.62 -1.49
N LEU A 594 -1.60 -24.71 -2.25
CA LEU A 594 -0.94 -24.71 -3.56
C LEU A 594 -1.84 -24.25 -4.73
N ALA A 595 -3.15 -24.11 -4.51
CA ALA A 595 -4.11 -23.80 -5.58
C ALA A 595 -3.83 -22.46 -6.28
N GLY A 596 -3.30 -21.48 -5.54
CA GLY A 596 -2.96 -20.15 -6.03
C GLY A 596 -1.46 -19.85 -6.01
N ARG A 597 -0.59 -20.87 -6.09
CA ARG A 597 0.87 -20.70 -5.98
C ARG A 597 1.64 -21.32 -7.14
N ASN A 598 2.57 -20.52 -7.67
CA ASN A 598 3.54 -20.92 -8.70
C ASN A 598 4.71 -21.75 -8.17
N GLN A 599 4.93 -21.72 -6.86
CA GLN A 599 5.96 -22.51 -6.18
C GLN A 599 5.32 -23.55 -5.27
N ASP A 600 6.01 -24.67 -5.07
CA ASP A 600 5.57 -25.73 -4.15
C ASP A 600 5.88 -25.41 -2.67
N LEU A 601 5.66 -26.38 -1.77
CA LEU A 601 5.91 -26.23 -0.33
C LEU A 601 7.36 -25.88 0.00
N TRP A 602 8.30 -26.25 -0.88
CA TRP A 602 9.73 -26.09 -0.69
C TRP A 602 10.31 -24.94 -1.51
N GLY A 603 9.45 -24.13 -2.16
CA GLY A 603 9.87 -22.98 -2.95
C GLY A 603 10.32 -23.32 -4.38
N ASN A 604 10.11 -24.56 -4.84
CA ASN A 604 10.49 -24.97 -6.19
C ASN A 604 9.48 -24.49 -7.23
N ILE A 605 9.93 -24.19 -8.45
CA ILE A 605 9.08 -23.63 -9.50
C ILE A 605 8.23 -24.72 -10.16
N ARG A 606 6.91 -24.56 -10.15
CA ARG A 606 5.98 -25.51 -10.75
C ARG A 606 5.77 -25.21 -12.23
N PHE A 607 5.73 -26.26 -13.03
CA PHE A 607 5.52 -26.16 -14.47
C PHE A 607 4.04 -26.05 -14.81
N PRO A 608 3.57 -25.04 -15.55
CA PRO A 608 2.17 -24.95 -15.96
C PRO A 608 1.83 -26.05 -16.99
N ALA A 609 0.60 -26.58 -16.90
CA ALA A 609 0.08 -27.53 -17.89
C ALA A 609 -0.13 -26.80 -19.23
N ILE A 610 0.39 -27.36 -20.32
CA ILE A 610 0.36 -26.71 -21.65
C ILE A 610 -0.84 -27.15 -22.47
N GLU A 611 -1.39 -28.33 -22.18
CA GLU A 611 -2.51 -28.94 -22.88
C GLU A 611 -3.77 -28.07 -22.91
N PRO A 612 -4.13 -27.31 -21.85
CA PRO A 612 -5.27 -26.39 -21.91
C PRO A 612 -5.02 -25.11 -22.72
N LEU A 613 -3.76 -24.79 -23.04
CA LEU A 613 -3.35 -23.50 -23.60
C LEU A 613 -3.13 -23.53 -25.12
N GLY A 614 -2.87 -24.71 -25.70
CA GLY A 614 -2.54 -24.85 -27.11
C GLY A 614 -2.65 -26.29 -27.61
N LYS A 615 -2.61 -26.47 -28.94
CA LYS A 615 -2.64 -27.81 -29.56
C LYS A 615 -1.24 -28.41 -29.62
N GLN A 616 -1.18 -29.74 -29.48
CA GLN A 616 0.07 -30.50 -29.56
C GLN A 616 0.77 -30.26 -30.89
N GLY A 617 1.99 -29.71 -30.86
CA GLY A 617 2.82 -29.43 -32.04
C GLY A 617 3.07 -27.94 -32.32
N ASP A 618 2.31 -27.03 -31.72
CA ASP A 618 2.57 -25.60 -31.80
C ASP A 618 3.82 -25.22 -31.01
N LYS A 619 4.83 -24.65 -31.69
CA LYS A 619 6.11 -24.23 -31.08
C LYS A 619 6.09 -22.79 -30.55
N GLY A 620 4.93 -22.13 -30.58
CA GLY A 620 4.74 -20.75 -30.14
C GLY A 620 4.73 -20.60 -28.62
N TRP A 621 4.98 -19.37 -28.14
CA TRP A 621 4.83 -19.03 -26.72
C TRP A 621 3.37 -18.76 -26.39
N PHE A 622 2.85 -19.50 -25.41
CA PHE A 622 1.53 -19.32 -24.83
C PHE A 622 1.64 -18.49 -23.56
N LYS A 623 0.74 -17.50 -23.42
CA LYS A 623 0.65 -16.71 -22.20
C LYS A 623 0.05 -17.56 -21.10
N VAL A 624 0.73 -17.59 -19.96
CA VAL A 624 0.24 -18.27 -18.77
C VAL A 624 -0.83 -17.36 -18.10
N PRO A 625 -2.08 -17.84 -17.90
CA PRO A 625 -3.10 -17.07 -17.19
C PRO A 625 -2.68 -16.74 -15.75
N GLU A 626 -3.28 -15.69 -15.16
CA GLU A 626 -3.04 -15.35 -13.76
C GLU A 626 -3.32 -16.54 -12.81
N VAL A 627 -2.60 -16.58 -11.69
CA VAL A 627 -2.40 -17.76 -10.83
C VAL A 627 -3.69 -18.44 -10.35
N THR A 628 -4.81 -17.72 -10.31
CA THR A 628 -6.12 -18.24 -9.91
C THR A 628 -6.73 -19.25 -10.90
N ASN A 629 -6.31 -19.20 -12.18
CA ASN A 629 -6.80 -20.10 -13.24
C ASN A 629 -5.72 -21.10 -13.72
N LEU A 630 -4.56 -21.13 -13.04
CA LEU A 630 -3.41 -21.87 -13.53
C LEU A 630 -3.41 -23.33 -13.05
N THR A 631 -3.50 -24.25 -13.99
CA THR A 631 -3.44 -25.70 -13.74
C THR A 631 -2.00 -26.21 -13.86
N TYR A 632 -1.53 -26.96 -12.86
CA TYR A 632 -0.22 -27.61 -12.86
C TYR A 632 -0.37 -29.13 -12.96
N PRO A 633 0.46 -29.84 -13.74
CA PRO A 633 0.47 -31.29 -13.87
C PRO A 633 1.25 -31.97 -12.74
N SER A 634 1.80 -31.23 -11.77
CA SER A 634 2.51 -31.73 -10.59
C SER A 634 2.26 -30.81 -9.38
N LEU A 635 2.27 -31.37 -8.16
CA LEU A 635 2.23 -30.58 -6.92
C LEU A 635 3.61 -30.09 -6.50
N VAL A 636 4.66 -30.76 -6.99
CA VAL A 636 6.06 -30.45 -6.72
C VAL A 636 6.67 -29.74 -7.93
N GLY A 637 7.47 -28.71 -7.67
CA GLY A 637 8.19 -27.94 -8.67
C GLY A 637 9.61 -28.42 -8.89
N THR A 638 10.34 -27.77 -9.81
CA THR A 638 11.77 -28.05 -10.04
C THR A 638 12.63 -27.07 -9.23
N PRO A 639 13.60 -27.58 -8.43
CA PRO A 639 14.48 -26.73 -7.65
C PRO A 639 15.50 -26.01 -8.53
N ILE A 640 15.85 -24.79 -8.13
CA ILE A 640 16.88 -23.96 -8.77
C ILE A 640 17.83 -23.43 -7.69
N SER A 641 19.13 -23.47 -7.99
CA SER A 641 20.19 -22.90 -7.15
C SER A 641 20.78 -21.65 -7.78
N ASN A 642 21.46 -20.85 -6.97
CA ASN A 642 22.16 -19.61 -7.35
C ASN A 642 21.23 -18.47 -7.80
N LEU A 643 19.97 -18.48 -7.37
CA LEU A 643 19.07 -17.35 -7.56
C LEU A 643 19.57 -16.13 -6.75
N PRO A 644 19.74 -14.95 -7.38
CA PRO A 644 20.15 -13.74 -6.68
C PRO A 644 19.17 -13.35 -5.57
N GLY A 645 19.70 -12.91 -4.41
CA GLY A 645 18.89 -12.47 -3.27
C GLY A 645 18.28 -11.08 -3.42
N SER A 646 18.64 -10.33 -4.47
CA SER A 646 18.12 -8.99 -4.76
C SER A 646 17.91 -8.79 -6.26
N GLY A 647 16.87 -8.02 -6.60
CA GLY A 647 16.49 -7.72 -7.99
C GLY A 647 15.52 -8.73 -8.61
N ASN A 648 15.15 -8.47 -9.86
CA ASN A 648 14.25 -9.29 -10.65
C ASN A 648 15.06 -10.13 -11.64
N THR A 649 15.13 -11.44 -11.43
CA THR A 649 15.84 -12.37 -12.31
C THR A 649 14.88 -13.06 -13.27
N SER A 650 15.13 -12.93 -14.57
CA SER A 650 14.36 -13.59 -15.63
C SER A 650 15.19 -14.67 -16.35
N PHE A 651 14.61 -15.83 -16.63
CA PHE A 651 15.30 -16.93 -17.31
C PHE A 651 14.31 -17.93 -17.94
N ILE A 652 14.80 -18.75 -18.88
CA ILE A 652 14.02 -19.85 -19.47
C ILE A 652 14.37 -21.15 -18.75
N LEU A 653 13.38 -21.76 -18.13
CA LEU A 653 13.46 -23.05 -17.45
C LEU A 653 12.94 -24.16 -18.36
N PRO A 654 13.82 -25.05 -18.89
CA PRO A 654 13.39 -26.25 -19.59
C PRO A 654 12.91 -27.33 -18.61
N GLY A 655 11.89 -28.09 -19.01
CA GLY A 655 11.34 -29.15 -18.17
C GLY A 655 10.49 -30.16 -18.93
N SER A 656 10.09 -31.22 -18.21
CA SER A 656 9.20 -32.24 -18.72
C SER A 656 8.32 -32.85 -17.62
N TYR A 657 7.15 -33.32 -18.00
CA TYR A 657 6.24 -34.07 -17.14
C TYR A 657 5.46 -35.12 -17.94
N LEU A 658 4.89 -36.10 -17.26
CA LEU A 658 3.96 -37.05 -17.86
C LEU A 658 2.60 -36.38 -18.10
N SER A 659 2.13 -36.48 -19.33
CA SER A 659 0.80 -36.08 -19.77
C SER A 659 -0.05 -37.32 -19.97
N ILE A 660 -1.28 -37.29 -19.45
CA ILE A 660 -2.21 -38.41 -19.45
C ILE A 660 -3.39 -38.05 -20.34
N SER A 661 -3.72 -38.93 -21.27
CA SER A 661 -4.97 -38.84 -22.04
C SER A 661 -5.74 -40.14 -21.87
N CYS A 662 -7.01 -40.06 -21.46
CA CYS A 662 -7.89 -41.17 -21.16
C CYS A 662 -9.09 -41.19 -22.12
N PRO A 663 -8.93 -41.66 -23.37
CA PRO A 663 -10.03 -41.73 -24.33
C PRO A 663 -11.27 -42.45 -23.80
N VAL A 664 -11.06 -43.49 -22.99
CA VAL A 664 -12.11 -44.21 -22.27
C VAL A 664 -12.12 -43.70 -20.83
N PHE A 665 -13.23 -43.10 -20.41
CA PHE A 665 -13.49 -42.69 -19.02
C PHE A 665 -14.98 -42.75 -18.76
N GLU A 666 -15.45 -43.90 -18.29
CA GLU A 666 -16.89 -44.19 -18.21
C GLU A 666 -17.24 -45.12 -17.04
N ARG A 667 -18.55 -45.29 -16.86
CA ARG A 667 -19.11 -46.29 -15.95
C ARG A 667 -18.88 -47.69 -16.55
N SER A 668 -18.41 -48.61 -15.72
CA SER A 668 -18.17 -50.01 -16.08
C SER A 668 -19.17 -50.93 -15.40
N ASP A 669 -19.61 -51.98 -16.10
CA ASP A 669 -20.53 -53.02 -15.61
C ASP A 669 -19.81 -54.18 -14.90
N GLN A 670 -18.50 -54.02 -14.63
CA GLN A 670 -17.71 -55.00 -13.90
C GLN A 670 -18.21 -55.18 -12.46
N SER A 671 -18.10 -56.40 -11.91
CA SER A 671 -18.45 -56.71 -10.53
C SER A 671 -17.26 -56.68 -9.56
N GLU A 672 -16.04 -56.82 -10.09
CA GLU A 672 -14.80 -56.85 -9.31
C GLU A 672 -13.67 -56.08 -10.01
N LEU A 673 -12.72 -55.58 -9.22
CA LEU A 673 -11.48 -54.99 -9.74
C LEU A 673 -10.69 -56.07 -10.48
N THR A 674 -10.23 -55.75 -11.68
CA THR A 674 -9.50 -56.66 -12.55
C THR A 674 -8.17 -57.09 -11.89
N ASN A 675 -7.80 -58.36 -12.04
CA ASN A 675 -6.50 -58.86 -11.61
C ASN A 675 -5.52 -58.96 -12.78
N TYR A 676 -4.77 -57.87 -13.02
CA TYR A 676 -3.77 -57.77 -14.08
C TYR A 676 -2.49 -58.62 -13.84
N THR A 677 -2.40 -59.33 -12.70
CA THR A 677 -1.32 -60.28 -12.41
C THR A 677 -1.67 -61.73 -12.74
N ALA A 678 -2.93 -62.02 -13.12
CA ALA A 678 -3.37 -63.35 -13.49
C ALA A 678 -2.87 -63.75 -14.89
N THR A 679 -2.58 -65.04 -15.08
CA THR A 679 -2.04 -65.62 -16.33
C THR A 679 -2.99 -65.54 -17.54
N ALA A 680 -4.28 -65.24 -17.32
CA ALA A 680 -5.33 -65.25 -18.34
C ALA A 680 -5.72 -63.85 -18.88
N TYR A 681 -5.03 -62.77 -18.49
CA TYR A 681 -5.42 -61.41 -18.87
C TYR A 681 -4.77 -60.96 -20.20
N PRO A 682 -5.47 -60.23 -21.09
CA PRO A 682 -4.92 -59.74 -22.35
C PRO A 682 -3.71 -58.80 -22.16
N VAL A 683 -2.71 -59.02 -23.02
CA VAL A 683 -1.47 -58.24 -23.11
C VAL A 683 -1.82 -56.75 -23.35
N PRO A 684 -1.14 -55.77 -22.70
CA PRO A 684 -1.47 -54.35 -22.79
C PRO A 684 -1.65 -53.81 -24.21
N ASN A 685 -0.90 -54.36 -25.16
CA ASN A 685 -1.10 -54.32 -26.59
C ASN A 685 -0.42 -55.56 -27.18
N ASN A 686 -0.86 -56.05 -28.34
CA ASN A 686 -0.15 -57.11 -29.07
C ASN A 686 1.09 -56.58 -29.83
N ASP A 687 1.75 -55.57 -29.26
CA ASP A 687 2.88 -54.85 -29.84
C ASP A 687 4.13 -55.09 -28.98
N TYR A 688 5.27 -55.37 -29.60
CA TYR A 688 6.56 -55.68 -28.94
C TYR A 688 7.11 -54.60 -27.97
N ASP A 689 6.41 -53.48 -27.78
CA ASP A 689 6.79 -52.38 -26.90
C ASP A 689 6.11 -52.44 -25.50
N ASN A 690 4.97 -53.13 -25.33
CA ASN A 690 4.16 -53.13 -24.09
C ASN A 690 3.60 -54.54 -23.76
N CYS A 691 4.34 -55.37 -23.00
CA CYS A 691 3.99 -56.79 -22.82
C CYS A 691 3.47 -57.19 -21.44
N VAL A 692 3.80 -56.45 -20.38
CA VAL A 692 3.45 -56.87 -19.01
C VAL A 692 2.79 -55.72 -18.28
N TRP A 693 1.84 -56.02 -17.40
CA TRP A 693 1.23 -55.04 -16.51
C TRP A 693 1.96 -55.01 -15.17
N ALA A 694 2.34 -53.80 -14.72
CA ALA A 694 2.57 -53.54 -13.31
C ALA A 694 1.29 -52.99 -12.70
N SER A 695 0.70 -53.70 -11.74
CA SER A 695 -0.55 -53.27 -11.10
C SER A 695 -0.51 -53.37 -9.60
N ASN A 696 -1.23 -52.49 -8.91
CA ASN A 696 -1.49 -52.59 -7.48
C ASN A 696 -2.86 -52.03 -7.11
N ARG A 697 -3.33 -52.34 -5.89
CA ARG A 697 -4.63 -51.96 -5.35
C ARG A 697 -4.47 -51.07 -4.12
N GLY A 698 -5.16 -49.93 -4.11
CA GLY A 698 -5.33 -49.12 -2.91
C GLY A 698 -6.47 -49.67 -2.07
N GLY A 699 -6.16 -50.68 -1.26
CA GLY A 699 -7.17 -51.45 -0.52
C GLY A 699 -8.12 -52.19 -1.47
N THR A 700 -9.43 -52.18 -1.19
CA THR A 700 -10.46 -52.79 -2.04
C THR A 700 -11.20 -51.79 -2.91
N GLN A 701 -10.82 -50.50 -2.89
CA GLN A 701 -11.62 -49.41 -3.46
C GLN A 701 -11.15 -48.99 -4.85
N TRP A 702 -9.86 -49.12 -5.16
CA TRP A 702 -9.33 -48.78 -6.48
C TRP A 702 -8.07 -49.58 -6.80
N MET A 703 -7.73 -49.61 -8.08
CA MET A 703 -6.48 -50.18 -8.60
C MET A 703 -5.95 -49.35 -9.76
N MET A 704 -4.63 -49.42 -9.97
CA MET A 704 -3.95 -48.87 -11.14
C MET A 704 -3.05 -49.95 -11.77
N ALA A 705 -3.02 -50.01 -13.11
CA ALA A 705 -2.11 -50.83 -13.88
C ALA A 705 -1.37 -49.98 -14.92
N ILE A 706 -0.05 -50.14 -15.06
CA ILE A 706 0.79 -49.45 -16.05
C ILE A 706 1.52 -50.50 -16.89
N SER A 707 1.55 -50.31 -18.21
CA SER A 707 2.25 -51.22 -19.12
C SER A 707 3.76 -51.10 -18.98
N MET A 708 4.44 -52.24 -19.08
CA MET A 708 5.88 -52.41 -19.00
C MET A 708 6.44 -53.00 -20.29
N THR A 709 7.73 -52.76 -20.54
CA THR A 709 8.40 -53.25 -21.75
C THR A 709 8.69 -54.76 -21.67
N CYS A 710 8.86 -55.38 -22.84
CA CYS A 710 8.99 -56.83 -23.00
C CYS A 710 10.40 -57.39 -22.69
N GLY A 711 11.22 -56.67 -21.91
CA GLY A 711 12.62 -57.04 -21.63
C GLY A 711 13.63 -56.70 -22.74
N HIS A 712 13.18 -56.22 -23.91
CA HIS A 712 14.04 -55.63 -24.94
C HIS A 712 14.00 -54.10 -24.84
N THR A 713 15.14 -53.46 -24.59
CA THR A 713 15.26 -52.00 -24.57
C THR A 713 15.68 -51.50 -25.94
N LYS A 714 14.74 -50.87 -26.68
CA LYS A 714 15.14 -49.96 -27.76
C LYS A 714 15.87 -48.77 -27.10
N PRO A 715 17.05 -48.35 -27.59
CA PRO A 715 17.73 -47.20 -27.01
C PRO A 715 16.85 -45.96 -27.18
N VAL A 716 16.59 -45.26 -26.08
CA VAL A 716 15.85 -44.00 -26.07
C VAL A 716 16.66 -42.99 -26.88
N ALA A 717 16.09 -42.51 -27.99
CA ALA A 717 16.74 -41.53 -28.85
C ALA A 717 15.70 -40.56 -29.45
N PRO A 718 16.10 -39.34 -29.85
CA PRO A 718 15.20 -38.38 -30.51
C PRO A 718 14.51 -38.92 -31.77
N ASN A 719 15.20 -39.80 -32.52
CA ASN A 719 14.75 -40.29 -33.82
C ASN A 719 14.06 -41.66 -33.75
N THR A 720 13.99 -42.28 -32.57
CA THR A 720 13.29 -43.56 -32.37
C THR A 720 11.95 -43.30 -31.68
N THR A 721 10.91 -44.00 -32.11
CA THR A 721 9.58 -43.91 -31.51
C THR A 721 9.14 -45.29 -31.01
N ARG A 722 8.14 -45.27 -30.15
CA ARG A 722 7.47 -46.45 -29.61
C ARG A 722 5.98 -46.16 -29.45
N ASN A 723 5.19 -47.21 -29.21
CA ASN A 723 3.81 -47.01 -28.79
C ASN A 723 3.76 -46.47 -27.36
N ALA A 724 2.93 -45.44 -27.13
CA ALA A 724 2.75 -44.82 -25.82
C ALA A 724 2.35 -45.87 -24.77
N ARG A 725 2.81 -45.70 -23.53
CA ARG A 725 2.49 -46.64 -22.44
C ARG A 725 0.99 -46.56 -22.12
N LYS A 726 0.40 -47.70 -21.78
CA LYS A 726 -0.99 -47.78 -21.35
C LYS A 726 -1.08 -47.71 -19.83
N LEU A 727 -2.07 -46.97 -19.35
CA LEU A 727 -2.44 -46.92 -17.94
C LEU A 727 -3.93 -47.26 -17.83
N ILE A 728 -4.25 -48.18 -16.94
CA ILE A 728 -5.63 -48.51 -16.59
C ILE A 728 -5.89 -48.07 -15.15
N TRP A 729 -7.02 -47.41 -14.94
CA TRP A 729 -7.54 -47.08 -13.63
C TRP A 729 -8.92 -47.69 -13.45
N GLU A 730 -9.13 -48.41 -12.34
CA GLU A 730 -10.44 -48.91 -11.97
C GLU A 730 -10.74 -48.53 -10.52
N SER A 731 -11.95 -48.07 -10.24
CA SER A 731 -12.36 -47.68 -8.88
C SER A 731 -13.83 -47.92 -8.64
N ARG A 732 -14.17 -48.17 -7.37
CA ARG A 732 -15.54 -48.30 -6.87
C ARG A 732 -15.73 -47.47 -5.60
N PRO A 733 -16.87 -46.78 -5.42
CA PRO A 733 -17.20 -46.11 -4.17
C PRO A 733 -17.54 -47.14 -3.07
N VAL A 734 -17.38 -46.75 -1.81
CA VAL A 734 -17.50 -47.67 -0.67
C VAL A 734 -18.94 -48.14 -0.42
N ALA A 735 -19.93 -47.30 -0.72
CA ALA A 735 -21.33 -47.53 -0.33
C ALA A 735 -22.25 -48.04 -1.46
N LEU A 736 -21.79 -48.04 -2.72
CA LEU A 736 -22.59 -48.53 -3.85
C LEU A 736 -21.97 -49.82 -4.36
N ASN A 737 -22.58 -50.94 -4.02
CA ASN A 737 -22.37 -52.19 -4.73
C ASN A 737 -22.91 -51.95 -6.16
N ASP A 738 -22.11 -52.22 -7.20
CA ASP A 738 -22.50 -52.18 -8.64
C ASP A 738 -22.22 -50.88 -9.44
N VAL A 739 -21.37 -49.97 -8.94
CA VAL A 739 -20.91 -48.80 -9.73
C VAL A 739 -19.39 -48.75 -9.83
N PHE A 740 -18.83 -49.14 -10.98
CA PHE A 740 -17.40 -49.04 -11.26
C PHE A 740 -17.12 -47.89 -12.21
N THR A 741 -15.96 -47.24 -12.02
CA THR A 741 -15.38 -46.32 -12.99
C THR A 741 -14.16 -46.97 -13.60
N ARG A 742 -14.10 -47.02 -14.93
CA ARG A 742 -12.93 -47.51 -15.68
C ARG A 742 -12.38 -46.40 -16.55
N ALA A 743 -11.07 -46.19 -16.47
CA ALA A 743 -10.34 -45.29 -17.34
C ALA A 743 -9.24 -46.05 -18.09
N GLU A 744 -9.18 -45.89 -19.41
CA GLU A 744 -8.08 -46.41 -20.23
C GLU A 744 -7.31 -45.25 -20.84
N CYS A 745 -6.06 -45.12 -20.41
CA CYS A 745 -5.24 -43.96 -20.65
C CYS A 745 -3.96 -44.31 -21.40
N SER A 746 -3.43 -43.34 -22.13
CA SER A 746 -2.11 -43.37 -22.75
C SER A 746 -1.22 -42.33 -22.07
N LEU A 747 -0.01 -42.74 -21.68
CA LEU A 747 1.00 -41.89 -21.05
C LEU A 747 1.99 -41.42 -22.10
N THR A 748 2.19 -40.10 -22.15
CA THR A 748 3.18 -39.43 -22.99
C THR A 748 3.99 -38.45 -22.15
N THR A 749 5.11 -37.96 -22.66
CA THR A 749 5.90 -36.90 -22.03
C THR A 749 5.71 -35.59 -22.77
N ALA A 750 5.27 -34.58 -22.02
CA ALA A 750 5.23 -33.19 -22.48
C ALA A 750 6.58 -32.53 -22.16
N PHE A 751 7.27 -32.05 -23.20
CA PHE A 751 8.48 -31.24 -23.06
C PHE A 751 8.12 -29.76 -23.22
N ILE A 752 8.56 -28.94 -22.28
CA ILE A 752 8.22 -27.52 -22.24
C ILE A 752 9.42 -26.65 -21.91
N ASP A 753 9.38 -25.42 -22.42
CA ASP A 753 10.22 -24.32 -21.96
C ASP A 753 9.32 -23.27 -21.30
N VAL A 754 9.71 -22.78 -20.13
CA VAL A 754 8.94 -21.77 -19.38
C VAL A 754 9.79 -20.56 -19.13
N ASN A 755 9.30 -19.37 -19.47
CA ASN A 755 9.95 -18.13 -19.09
C ASN A 755 9.50 -17.73 -17.68
N VAL A 756 10.45 -17.73 -16.74
CA VAL A 756 10.20 -17.48 -15.32
C VAL A 756 10.81 -16.14 -14.93
N SER A 757 10.05 -15.35 -14.17
CA SER A 757 10.53 -14.14 -13.52
C SER A 757 10.51 -14.35 -12.01
N CYS A 758 11.65 -14.21 -11.36
CA CYS A 758 11.81 -14.31 -9.92
C CYS A 758 12.18 -12.96 -9.31
N THR A 759 11.55 -12.59 -8.20
CA THR A 759 11.90 -11.41 -7.41
C THR A 759 12.66 -11.86 -6.16
N GLY A 760 13.93 -11.46 -6.03
CA GLY A 760 14.77 -11.78 -4.88
C GLY A 760 14.42 -10.95 -3.64
N SER A 761 14.26 -11.62 -2.49
CA SER A 761 14.07 -11.02 -1.17
C SER A 761 14.94 -11.72 -0.13
N SER A 762 15.17 -11.07 1.01
CA SER A 762 15.88 -11.61 2.17
C SER A 762 15.21 -12.86 2.78
N SER A 763 13.90 -13.05 2.54
CA SER A 763 13.11 -14.21 2.99
C SER A 763 13.00 -15.34 1.95
N GLY A 764 13.60 -15.19 0.77
CA GLY A 764 13.54 -16.15 -0.34
C GLY A 764 13.11 -15.51 -1.67
N SER A 765 13.29 -16.22 -2.78
CA SER A 765 12.88 -15.74 -4.11
C SER A 765 11.44 -16.17 -4.45
N VAL A 766 10.60 -15.21 -4.82
CA VAL A 766 9.24 -15.49 -5.34
C VAL A 766 9.30 -15.57 -6.86
N CYS A 767 8.92 -16.70 -7.44
CA CYS A 767 9.05 -16.98 -8.86
C CYS A 767 7.70 -17.16 -9.55
N ASN A 768 7.54 -16.54 -10.73
CA ASN A 768 6.31 -16.56 -11.50
C ASN A 768 6.58 -16.95 -12.98
N PRO A 769 5.99 -18.05 -13.48
CA PRO A 769 6.03 -18.41 -14.89
C PRO A 769 5.12 -17.50 -15.73
N SER A 770 5.70 -16.80 -16.71
CA SER A 770 5.01 -15.79 -17.52
C SER A 770 4.44 -16.34 -18.84
N VAL A 771 5.25 -17.14 -19.54
CA VAL A 771 4.90 -17.77 -20.81
C VAL A 771 5.48 -19.17 -20.86
N VAL A 772 4.76 -20.09 -21.53
CA VAL A 772 5.15 -21.49 -21.71
C VAL A 772 5.04 -21.88 -23.17
N ARG A 773 5.90 -22.77 -23.65
CA ARG A 773 5.81 -23.37 -24.99
C ARG A 773 6.21 -24.82 -24.97
N HIS A 774 5.84 -25.57 -25.99
CA HIS A 774 6.46 -26.87 -26.26
C HIS A 774 7.94 -26.67 -26.57
N SER A 775 8.81 -27.49 -25.95
CA SER A 775 10.24 -27.35 -26.15
C SER A 775 10.60 -27.66 -27.61
N PRO A 776 11.33 -26.78 -28.31
CA PRO A 776 11.63 -26.94 -29.73
C PRO A 776 12.62 -28.09 -30.01
N LYS A 777 13.34 -28.55 -28.97
CA LYS A 777 14.33 -29.63 -29.02
C LYS A 777 14.03 -30.64 -27.90
N PRO A 778 13.00 -31.49 -28.06
CA PRO A 778 12.70 -32.51 -27.05
C PRO A 778 13.88 -33.50 -26.94
N THR A 779 14.16 -33.97 -25.72
CA THR A 779 15.26 -34.90 -25.44
C THR A 779 15.07 -36.25 -26.13
N PHE A 780 13.82 -36.68 -26.28
CA PHE A 780 13.41 -37.88 -27.00
C PHE A 780 11.96 -37.74 -27.48
N HIS A 781 11.49 -38.66 -28.33
CA HIS A 781 10.12 -38.62 -28.85
C HIS A 781 9.08 -38.69 -27.71
N TYR A 782 7.98 -37.92 -27.78
CA TYR A 782 7.00 -37.74 -26.70
C TYR A 782 6.27 -39.02 -26.24
N ASN A 783 6.30 -40.10 -27.02
CA ASN A 783 5.78 -41.41 -26.61
C ASN A 783 6.68 -42.17 -25.62
N TRP A 784 7.93 -41.72 -25.46
CA TRP A 784 8.82 -42.21 -24.41
C TRP A 784 8.52 -41.49 -23.11
N THR A 785 8.77 -42.17 -22.01
CA THR A 785 8.53 -41.68 -20.65
C THR A 785 9.78 -41.85 -19.80
N VAL A 786 9.84 -41.21 -18.63
CA VAL A 786 10.95 -41.39 -17.67
C VAL A 786 11.13 -42.85 -17.21
N PHE A 787 10.12 -43.70 -17.37
CA PHE A 787 10.19 -45.15 -17.11
C PHE A 787 10.98 -45.95 -18.15
N ASP A 788 11.33 -45.32 -19.27
CA ASP A 788 12.10 -45.94 -20.34
C ASP A 788 13.61 -45.63 -20.23
N ILE A 789 13.95 -44.73 -19.32
CA ILE A 789 15.30 -44.24 -19.10
C ILE A 789 15.85 -44.97 -17.87
N GLY A 790 16.75 -45.92 -18.08
CA GLY A 790 17.28 -46.75 -17.00
C GLY A 790 16.82 -48.20 -17.11
N PHE A 791 16.08 -48.70 -16.11
CA PHE A 791 15.71 -50.11 -16.03
C PHE A 791 14.29 -50.37 -16.58
N PRO A 792 14.07 -51.49 -17.30
CA PRO A 792 12.74 -51.87 -17.81
C PRO A 792 11.62 -51.94 -16.77
N HIS A 793 11.98 -52.08 -15.49
CA HIS A 793 11.07 -52.31 -14.38
C HIS A 793 10.70 -51.06 -13.57
N ASP A 794 11.17 -49.87 -13.96
CA ASP A 794 11.00 -48.63 -13.17
C ASP A 794 9.54 -48.23 -12.95
N ALA A 795 8.66 -48.51 -13.91
CA ALA A 795 7.21 -48.28 -13.79
C ALA A 795 6.51 -49.14 -12.70
N ARG A 796 7.13 -50.23 -12.24
CA ARG A 796 6.52 -51.18 -11.29
C ARG A 796 6.25 -50.56 -9.91
N SER A 797 7.13 -49.66 -9.51
CA SER A 797 7.11 -49.01 -8.19
C SER A 797 5.96 -48.03 -8.01
N VAL A 798 5.52 -47.35 -9.08
CA VAL A 798 4.58 -46.23 -8.98
C VAL A 798 3.18 -46.66 -8.53
N PRO A 799 2.56 -47.72 -9.11
CA PRO A 799 1.30 -48.24 -8.58
C PRO A 799 1.41 -48.70 -7.12
N GLN A 800 2.56 -49.27 -6.71
CA GLN A 800 2.80 -49.68 -5.32
C GLN A 800 2.86 -48.47 -4.39
N ILE A 801 3.65 -47.45 -4.71
CA ILE A 801 3.80 -46.25 -3.88
C ILE A 801 2.46 -45.54 -3.71
N LEU A 802 1.69 -45.37 -4.79
CA LEU A 802 0.37 -44.74 -4.72
C LEU A 802 -0.63 -45.53 -3.88
N ALA A 803 -0.60 -46.87 -3.97
CA ALA A 803 -1.42 -47.73 -3.13
C ALA A 803 -1.04 -47.64 -1.64
N ASP A 804 0.26 -47.49 -1.36
CA ASP A 804 0.83 -47.46 -0.02
C ASP A 804 0.93 -46.07 0.61
N LEU A 805 0.42 -45.01 -0.03
CA LEU A 805 0.38 -43.68 0.60
C LEU A 805 -0.49 -43.67 1.86
N PHE A 806 -1.57 -44.45 1.87
CA PHE A 806 -2.55 -44.50 2.97
C PHE A 806 -3.00 -45.94 3.27
N PRO A 807 -2.08 -46.82 3.72
CA PRO A 807 -2.33 -48.25 3.78
C PRO A 807 -3.46 -48.63 4.76
N SER A 808 -3.67 -47.84 5.80
CA SER A 808 -4.67 -48.09 6.85
C SER A 808 -5.99 -47.34 6.67
N ALA A 809 -6.14 -46.47 5.67
CA ALA A 809 -7.31 -45.59 5.56
C ALA A 809 -8.64 -46.34 5.45
N GLN A 810 -8.62 -47.51 4.82
CA GLN A 810 -9.81 -48.34 4.66
C GLN A 810 -10.22 -49.08 5.95
N LEU A 811 -9.28 -49.38 6.86
CA LEU A 811 -9.58 -50.09 8.12
C LEU A 811 -10.53 -49.29 9.02
N SER A 812 -10.60 -47.97 8.84
CA SER A 812 -11.51 -47.08 9.56
C SER A 812 -12.86 -46.88 8.87
N GLY A 813 -13.19 -47.66 7.83
CA GLY A 813 -14.42 -47.52 7.04
C GLY A 813 -14.47 -46.27 6.15
N GLY A 814 -13.33 -45.59 5.95
CA GLY A 814 -13.21 -44.38 5.13
C GLY A 814 -12.92 -44.66 3.65
N THR A 815 -13.13 -43.66 2.79
CA THR A 815 -12.65 -43.68 1.40
C THR A 815 -11.15 -43.39 1.36
N GLN A 816 -10.44 -44.03 0.44
CA GLN A 816 -9.00 -43.84 0.22
C GLN A 816 -8.72 -42.37 -0.12
N PRO A 817 -7.80 -41.69 0.58
CA PRO A 817 -7.49 -40.28 0.32
C PRO A 817 -7.02 -40.00 -1.12
N VAL A 818 -6.42 -40.98 -1.80
CA VAL A 818 -6.09 -40.88 -3.24
C VAL A 818 -7.35 -40.72 -4.10
N LEU A 819 -8.44 -41.44 -3.79
CA LEU A 819 -9.73 -41.26 -4.46
C LEU A 819 -10.36 -39.90 -4.13
N ASN A 820 -10.31 -39.50 -2.85
CA ASN A 820 -10.80 -38.18 -2.44
C ASN A 820 -10.04 -37.05 -3.11
N TYR A 821 -8.73 -37.20 -3.35
CA TYR A 821 -7.95 -36.19 -4.08
C TYR A 821 -8.44 -36.02 -5.51
N LEU A 822 -8.70 -37.14 -6.20
CA LEU A 822 -9.21 -37.14 -7.58
C LEU A 822 -10.62 -36.54 -7.66
N THR A 823 -11.45 -36.65 -6.62
CA THR A 823 -12.80 -36.07 -6.56
C THR A 823 -12.82 -34.61 -6.07
N GLN A 824 -12.21 -34.33 -4.92
CA GLN A 824 -12.10 -33.01 -4.29
C GLN A 824 -10.72 -32.82 -3.63
N PRO A 825 -9.76 -32.19 -4.33
CA PRO A 825 -8.37 -32.10 -3.86
C PRO A 825 -8.18 -31.21 -2.61
N TYR A 826 -9.16 -30.42 -2.21
CA TYR A 826 -9.06 -29.56 -1.01
C TYR A 826 -9.57 -30.22 0.27
N ASN A 827 -10.27 -31.36 0.16
CA ASN A 827 -10.93 -32.05 1.26
C ASN A 827 -10.56 -33.54 1.32
N ILE A 828 -9.27 -33.83 1.14
CA ILE A 828 -8.73 -35.19 0.94
C ILE A 828 -9.03 -36.15 2.09
N LEU A 829 -9.08 -35.65 3.34
CA LEU A 829 -9.34 -36.46 4.54
C LEU A 829 -10.83 -36.49 4.93
N SER A 830 -11.72 -35.90 4.13
CA SER A 830 -13.14 -35.81 4.45
C SER A 830 -13.83 -37.18 4.41
N LYS A 831 -14.64 -37.45 5.45
CA LYS A 831 -15.50 -38.64 5.52
C LYS A 831 -16.83 -38.47 4.78
N THR A 832 -17.22 -37.25 4.42
CA THR A 832 -18.49 -36.96 3.73
C THR A 832 -18.46 -37.27 2.23
N LEU A 833 -17.28 -37.52 1.66
CA LEU A 833 -17.08 -37.74 0.22
C LEU A 833 -17.17 -39.21 -0.23
N GLN A 834 -17.66 -40.10 0.64
CA GLN A 834 -17.66 -41.56 0.43
C GLN A 834 -18.49 -42.07 -0.76
N HIS A 835 -19.21 -41.20 -1.46
CA HIS A 835 -20.27 -41.56 -2.40
C HIS A 835 -20.12 -41.01 -3.82
N ILE A 836 -19.03 -40.32 -4.17
CA ILE A 836 -18.88 -39.73 -5.51
C ILE A 836 -18.19 -40.72 -6.46
N PRO A 837 -18.87 -41.28 -7.47
CA PRO A 837 -18.23 -42.11 -8.49
C PRO A 837 -17.34 -41.26 -9.40
N LEU A 838 -16.12 -41.70 -9.68
CA LEU A 838 -15.14 -40.90 -10.42
C LEU A 838 -15.61 -40.52 -11.84
N HIS A 839 -16.36 -41.39 -12.54
CA HIS A 839 -16.87 -41.10 -13.88
C HIS A 839 -17.86 -39.91 -13.96
N THR A 840 -18.30 -39.37 -12.83
CA THR A 840 -19.16 -38.18 -12.77
C THR A 840 -18.39 -36.86 -12.89
N ILE A 841 -17.05 -36.92 -12.80
CA ILE A 841 -16.15 -35.77 -12.93
C ILE A 841 -15.83 -35.56 -14.41
N ASP A 842 -15.51 -34.33 -14.79
CA ASP A 842 -14.99 -34.06 -16.13
C ASP A 842 -13.69 -34.84 -16.41
N ARG A 843 -13.61 -35.44 -17.60
CA ARG A 843 -12.46 -36.26 -18.02
C ARG A 843 -11.13 -35.50 -17.93
N ASN A 844 -11.09 -34.25 -18.39
CA ASN A 844 -9.85 -33.46 -18.40
C ASN A 844 -9.39 -33.14 -16.98
N VAL A 845 -10.33 -32.95 -16.06
CA VAL A 845 -10.04 -32.75 -14.62
C VAL A 845 -9.47 -34.03 -14.00
N PHE A 846 -10.02 -35.20 -14.34
CA PHE A 846 -9.47 -36.49 -13.90
C PHE A 846 -8.04 -36.71 -14.44
N GLU A 847 -7.83 -36.52 -15.74
CA GLU A 847 -6.52 -36.64 -16.40
C GLU A 847 -5.47 -35.75 -15.73
N LEU A 848 -5.80 -34.48 -15.47
CA LEU A 848 -4.90 -33.53 -14.81
C LEU A 848 -4.59 -33.94 -13.36
N ARG A 849 -5.60 -34.33 -12.56
CA ARG A 849 -5.38 -34.70 -11.15
C ARG A 849 -4.61 -36.01 -11.02
N LEU A 850 -4.83 -36.96 -11.93
CA LEU A 850 -4.03 -38.18 -11.99
C LEU A 850 -2.59 -37.87 -12.40
N ALA A 851 -2.38 -36.95 -13.36
CA ALA A 851 -1.06 -36.46 -13.74
C ALA A 851 -0.36 -35.79 -12.55
N GLN A 852 -1.08 -34.97 -11.78
CA GLN A 852 -0.57 -34.33 -10.56
C GLN A 852 0.02 -35.34 -9.59
N LEU A 853 -0.70 -36.43 -9.30
CA LEU A 853 -0.23 -37.46 -8.39
C LEU A 853 0.98 -38.23 -8.95
N LEU A 854 0.93 -38.66 -10.21
CA LEU A 854 2.03 -39.39 -10.83
C LEU A 854 3.31 -38.55 -10.92
N ASN A 855 3.22 -37.32 -11.44
CA ASN A 855 4.38 -36.45 -11.59
C ASN A 855 4.96 -36.04 -10.23
N THR A 856 4.14 -35.88 -9.19
CA THR A 856 4.62 -35.60 -7.82
C THR A 856 5.50 -36.74 -7.31
N VAL A 857 5.03 -37.99 -7.43
CA VAL A 857 5.81 -39.18 -7.04
C VAL A 857 7.09 -39.28 -7.86
N LEU A 858 7.03 -38.96 -9.15
CA LEU A 858 8.19 -39.03 -10.04
C LEU A 858 9.24 -37.97 -9.71
N TYR A 859 8.84 -36.71 -9.51
CA TYR A 859 9.77 -35.63 -9.21
C TYR A 859 10.51 -35.87 -7.89
N ILE A 860 9.78 -36.20 -6.83
CA ILE A 860 10.39 -36.56 -5.54
C ILE A 860 11.24 -37.84 -5.70
N GLY A 861 10.80 -38.77 -6.55
CA GLY A 861 11.49 -40.03 -6.82
C GLY A 861 12.78 -39.91 -7.66
N ILE A 862 13.06 -38.77 -8.29
CA ILE A 862 14.34 -38.53 -8.95
C ILE A 862 15.43 -38.29 -7.90
N ASN A 863 15.16 -37.38 -6.96
CA ASN A 863 16.04 -37.09 -5.83
C ASN A 863 15.23 -36.40 -4.73
N GLN A 864 14.80 -37.14 -3.71
CA GLN A 864 13.94 -36.58 -2.66
C GLN A 864 14.56 -35.33 -2.02
N GLN A 865 15.85 -35.41 -1.63
CA GLN A 865 16.52 -34.30 -0.93
C GLN A 865 16.54 -33.02 -1.77
N ALA A 866 16.80 -33.12 -3.07
CA ALA A 866 16.80 -31.97 -3.97
C ALA A 866 15.42 -31.32 -4.05
N PHE A 867 14.36 -32.12 -4.21
CA PHE A 867 13.00 -31.62 -4.39
C PHE A 867 12.34 -31.20 -3.06
N THR A 868 12.86 -31.60 -1.90
CA THR A 868 12.31 -31.24 -0.59
C THR A 868 13.17 -30.21 0.16
N GLY A 869 13.81 -29.28 -0.56
CA GLY A 869 14.51 -28.12 0.01
C GLY A 869 16.02 -28.28 0.27
N GLY A 870 16.59 -29.45 0.01
CA GLY A 870 18.02 -29.74 0.19
C GLY A 870 18.85 -29.62 -1.11
N PHE A 871 18.41 -28.82 -2.08
CA PHE A 871 19.09 -28.70 -3.37
C PHE A 871 20.41 -27.93 -3.25
N ASN A 872 21.50 -28.68 -3.10
CA ASN A 872 22.86 -28.16 -3.07
C ASN A 872 23.70 -28.83 -4.18
N THR A 873 24.10 -28.05 -5.17
CA THR A 873 24.88 -28.51 -6.34
C THR A 873 26.30 -28.98 -5.99
N SER A 874 26.78 -28.69 -4.78
CA SER A 874 28.10 -29.10 -4.27
C SER A 874 28.05 -30.34 -3.36
N ALA A 875 26.87 -30.91 -3.09
CA ALA A 875 26.74 -32.04 -2.16
C ALA A 875 27.20 -33.38 -2.78
N PRO A 876 27.94 -34.22 -2.02
CA PRO A 876 28.34 -35.55 -2.49
C PRO A 876 27.11 -36.46 -2.68
N GLY A 877 26.85 -36.90 -3.90
CA GLY A 877 25.71 -37.75 -4.27
C GLY A 877 24.85 -37.20 -5.43
N MET A 878 25.04 -35.94 -5.82
CA MET A 878 24.36 -35.34 -6.97
C MET A 878 25.12 -35.70 -8.26
N GLN A 879 24.53 -36.52 -9.13
CA GLN A 879 25.16 -36.89 -10.40
C GLN A 879 25.13 -35.70 -11.38
N GLN A 880 26.25 -35.39 -12.03
CA GLN A 880 26.36 -34.24 -12.94
C GLN A 880 25.36 -34.29 -14.12
N THR A 881 24.89 -35.50 -14.48
CA THR A 881 23.88 -35.77 -15.50
C THR A 881 22.45 -35.36 -15.10
N SER A 882 22.22 -35.07 -13.81
CA SER A 882 20.91 -34.68 -13.29
C SER A 882 20.70 -33.17 -13.17
N LEU A 883 21.64 -32.36 -13.68
CA LEU A 883 21.63 -30.89 -13.59
C LEU A 883 21.56 -30.24 -14.98
N ILE A 884 20.91 -29.08 -15.04
CA ILE A 884 20.85 -28.22 -16.24
C ILE A 884 21.37 -26.84 -15.85
N ASN A 885 22.35 -26.34 -16.61
CA ASN A 885 22.85 -24.98 -16.48
C ASN A 885 22.00 -24.02 -17.33
N ILE A 886 21.55 -22.95 -16.70
CA ILE A 886 20.66 -21.93 -17.27
C ILE A 886 21.33 -20.57 -17.08
N THR A 887 21.08 -19.63 -17.98
CA THR A 887 21.53 -18.25 -17.82
C THR A 887 20.32 -17.36 -17.58
N GLY A 888 20.36 -16.61 -16.48
CA GLY A 888 19.35 -15.61 -16.13
C GLY A 888 19.86 -14.18 -16.31
N THR A 889 18.93 -13.24 -16.43
CA THR A 889 19.21 -11.80 -16.46
C THR A 889 18.56 -11.18 -15.22
N ASN A 890 19.38 -10.63 -14.33
CA ASN A 890 18.95 -9.96 -13.10
C ASN A 890 18.89 -8.45 -13.30
N TYR A 891 17.75 -7.85 -12.98
CA TYR A 891 17.52 -6.40 -12.99
C TYR A 891 17.49 -5.89 -11.54
N VAL A 892 18.47 -5.08 -11.16
CA VAL A 892 18.48 -4.45 -9.84
C VAL A 892 17.97 -3.03 -10.01
N ARG A 893 17.01 -2.62 -9.17
CA ARG A 893 16.54 -1.23 -9.16
C ARG A 893 17.58 -0.37 -8.46
N GLU A 894 18.08 0.63 -9.15
CA GLU A 894 18.99 1.65 -8.61
C GLU A 894 18.37 3.03 -8.81
N GLU A 895 18.42 3.89 -7.80
CA GLU A 895 17.93 5.27 -7.92
C GLU A 895 19.08 6.15 -8.40
N ILE A 896 18.90 6.83 -9.54
CA ILE A 896 19.93 7.69 -10.13
C ILE A 896 19.48 9.14 -10.19
N ILE A 897 20.45 10.05 -10.13
CA ILE A 897 20.22 11.49 -10.26
C ILE A 897 20.02 11.84 -11.74
N HIS A 898 18.88 12.45 -12.05
CA HIS A 898 18.56 12.97 -13.37
C HIS A 898 18.58 14.50 -13.37
N CYS A 899 19.22 15.07 -14.38
CA CYS A 899 19.37 16.51 -14.58
C CYS A 899 18.55 16.89 -15.81
N ASP A 900 17.59 17.80 -15.67
CA ASP A 900 16.83 18.32 -16.81
C ASP A 900 17.61 19.45 -17.48
N GLU A 901 18.11 19.20 -18.68
CA GLU A 901 18.92 20.15 -19.45
C GLU A 901 18.18 21.46 -19.78
N LYS A 902 16.85 21.41 -19.95
CA LYS A 902 16.04 22.59 -20.27
C LYS A 902 15.91 23.49 -19.05
N TRP A 903 15.63 22.91 -17.89
CA TRP A 903 15.58 23.66 -16.63
C TRP A 903 16.96 24.16 -16.21
N LEU A 904 18.02 23.40 -16.47
CA LEU A 904 19.40 23.85 -16.27
C LEU A 904 19.69 25.13 -17.07
N ALA A 905 19.29 25.17 -18.35
CA ALA A 905 19.48 26.35 -19.19
C ALA A 905 18.74 27.60 -18.64
N VAL A 906 17.50 27.43 -18.18
CA VAL A 906 16.71 28.51 -17.56
C VAL A 906 17.35 29.00 -16.26
N LEU A 907 17.82 28.08 -15.41
CA LEU A 907 18.48 28.41 -14.15
C LEU A 907 19.78 29.20 -14.39
N LEU A 908 20.60 28.77 -15.35
CA LEU A 908 21.84 29.46 -15.70
C LEU A 908 21.55 30.85 -16.27
N LEU A 909 20.57 30.97 -17.17
CA LEU A 909 20.16 32.25 -17.74
C LEU A 909 19.70 33.24 -16.65
N ALA A 910 18.83 32.81 -15.74
CA ALA A 910 18.30 33.66 -14.67
C ALA A 910 19.40 34.05 -13.67
N SER A 911 20.26 33.10 -13.28
CA SER A 911 21.34 33.34 -12.30
C SER A 911 22.44 34.25 -12.85
N LEU A 912 22.85 34.05 -14.11
CA LEU A 912 23.83 34.93 -14.77
C LEU A 912 23.28 36.34 -15.00
N THR A 913 22.00 36.46 -15.36
CA THR A 913 21.35 37.77 -15.51
C THR A 913 21.31 38.51 -14.18
N ALA A 914 20.95 37.81 -13.08
CA ALA A 914 20.97 38.38 -11.74
C ALA A 914 22.39 38.80 -11.33
N PHE A 915 23.40 37.98 -11.60
CA PHE A 915 24.80 38.29 -11.30
C PHE A 915 25.29 39.55 -12.04
N ILE A 916 25.02 39.65 -13.35
CA ILE A 916 25.39 40.81 -14.17
C ILE A 916 24.68 42.07 -13.68
N LEU A 917 23.40 41.97 -13.34
CA LEU A 917 22.64 43.10 -12.80
C LEU A 917 23.17 43.57 -11.45
N ALA A 918 23.53 42.65 -10.56
CA ALA A 918 24.10 43.00 -9.27
C ALA A 918 25.42 43.77 -9.44
N LEU A 919 26.30 43.33 -10.35
CA LEU A 919 27.54 44.04 -10.67
C LEU A 919 27.28 45.42 -11.30
N ALA A 920 26.33 45.50 -12.23
CA ALA A 920 25.96 46.77 -12.86
C ALA A 920 25.36 47.75 -11.84
N GLY A 921 24.48 47.27 -10.96
CA GLY A 921 23.88 48.07 -9.88
C GLY A 921 24.92 48.59 -8.88
N ALA A 922 25.89 47.74 -8.50
CA ALA A 922 27.01 48.11 -7.64
C ALA A 922 27.90 49.17 -8.31
N TYR A 923 28.29 48.96 -9.57
CA TYR A 923 29.10 49.90 -10.34
C TYR A 923 28.42 51.26 -10.49
N LEU A 924 27.13 51.26 -10.87
CA LEU A 924 26.35 52.49 -11.03
C LEU A 924 26.23 53.26 -9.71
N ARG A 925 26.18 52.58 -8.56
CA ARG A 925 26.17 53.26 -7.26
C ARG A 925 27.49 53.95 -6.93
N VAL A 926 28.64 53.34 -7.26
CA VAL A 926 29.96 53.93 -7.00
C VAL A 926 30.16 55.25 -7.75
N ILE A 927 29.60 55.37 -8.96
CA ILE A 927 29.71 56.57 -9.79
C ILE A 927 28.64 57.63 -9.51
N THR A 928 27.63 57.32 -8.70
CA THR A 928 26.49 58.19 -8.39
C THR A 928 26.82 59.02 -7.13
N LEU A 929 26.99 60.34 -7.27
CA LEU A 929 27.46 61.23 -6.21
C LEU A 929 26.35 61.74 -5.28
N ALA A 930 25.11 61.89 -5.77
CA ALA A 930 24.01 62.38 -4.93
C ALA A 930 23.50 61.29 -3.96
N PRO A 931 23.13 61.65 -2.72
CA PRO A 931 22.55 60.74 -1.74
C PRO A 931 21.23 60.15 -2.25
N ASP A 932 20.85 58.97 -1.75
CA ASP A 932 19.66 58.22 -2.16
C ASP A 932 18.36 58.95 -1.70
N LEU A 933 17.98 59.99 -2.46
CA LEU A 933 16.86 60.89 -2.20
C LEU A 933 15.50 60.28 -2.55
N LEU A 934 15.48 59.26 -3.41
CA LEU A 934 14.27 58.62 -3.94
C LEU A 934 13.72 57.59 -2.93
N GLY A 935 12.60 57.94 -2.29
CA GLY A 935 11.91 57.15 -1.26
C GLY A 935 12.18 57.57 0.18
N SER A 936 13.30 58.25 0.45
CA SER A 936 13.72 58.69 1.79
C SER A 936 13.26 60.11 2.14
N SER A 937 12.92 60.91 1.14
CA SER A 937 12.51 62.31 1.27
C SER A 937 11.11 62.47 1.89
N SER A 938 10.22 61.48 1.73
CA SER A 938 8.91 61.44 2.40
C SER A 938 9.04 61.24 3.93
N LEU A 939 10.03 60.48 4.38
CA LEU A 939 10.37 60.30 5.80
C LEU A 939 10.92 61.58 6.43
N ALA A 940 11.71 62.35 5.70
CA ALA A 940 12.21 63.66 6.14
C ALA A 940 11.09 64.74 6.19
N LEU A 941 10.00 64.55 5.46
CA LEU A 941 8.86 65.49 5.36
C LEU A 941 7.66 65.08 6.23
N LEU A 942 7.76 64.01 7.02
CA LEU A 942 6.65 63.44 7.81
C LEU A 942 5.99 64.45 8.78
N HIS A 943 6.70 65.52 9.17
CA HIS A 943 6.20 66.57 10.04
C HIS A 943 5.73 67.86 9.33
N ASN A 944 5.86 67.98 8.01
CA ASN A 944 5.43 69.18 7.30
C ASN A 944 3.98 69.03 6.79
N LYS A 945 3.07 69.87 7.30
CA LYS A 945 1.73 70.06 6.70
C LYS A 945 1.91 70.59 5.27
N VAL A 946 1.08 70.09 4.35
CA VAL A 946 1.16 70.16 2.88
C VAL A 946 1.19 71.59 2.25
N GLY A 947 1.32 72.66 3.04
CA GLY A 947 1.32 74.06 2.57
C GLY A 947 2.67 74.65 2.16
N GLY A 948 3.79 73.91 2.24
CA GLY A 948 5.15 74.48 2.08
C GLY A 948 6.02 73.87 0.96
N ILE A 949 5.45 73.15 0.01
CA ILE A 949 6.23 72.45 -1.04
C ILE A 949 7.07 73.38 -1.95
N PRO A 950 6.68 74.64 -2.26
CA PRO A 950 7.48 75.48 -3.16
C PRO A 950 8.84 75.89 -2.58
N SER A 951 8.95 76.15 -1.27
CA SER A 951 10.16 76.73 -0.67
C SER A 951 11.28 75.72 -0.42
N PHE A 952 10.97 74.42 -0.37
CA PHE A 952 12.00 73.38 -0.16
C PHE A 952 12.79 73.10 -1.44
N PHE A 953 12.13 73.13 -2.61
CA PHE A 953 12.80 72.98 -3.89
C PHE A 953 13.74 74.16 -4.17
N ASP A 954 13.33 75.40 -3.87
CA ASP A 954 14.21 76.57 -4.02
C ASP A 954 15.45 76.54 -3.13
N LEU A 955 15.38 75.91 -1.95
CA LEU A 955 16.53 75.84 -1.03
C LEU A 955 17.54 74.76 -1.41
N VAL A 956 17.08 73.64 -1.97
CA VAL A 956 17.95 72.53 -2.39
C VAL A 956 18.69 72.84 -3.70
N PHE A 957 18.06 73.58 -4.60
CA PHE A 957 18.67 73.91 -5.90
C PHE A 957 19.53 75.19 -5.88
N ARG A 958 19.49 76.03 -4.84
CA ARG A 958 20.36 77.22 -4.72
C ARG A 958 21.78 76.95 -4.22
N ASN A 959 22.08 75.76 -3.71
CA ASN A 959 23.41 75.40 -3.19
C ASN A 959 24.19 74.46 -4.15
N MET A 960 23.79 74.38 -5.43
CA MET A 960 24.50 73.61 -6.46
C MET A 960 24.97 74.47 -7.65
N ASP A 961 25.36 75.73 -7.38
CA ASP A 961 26.19 76.54 -8.29
C ASP A 961 27.67 76.49 -7.86
#